data_AF-A0A945EXZ6-F1
#
_entry.id   AF-A0A945EXZ6-F1
#
_cell.length_a   1.000
_cell.length_b   1.000
_cell.length_c   1.000
_cell.angle_alpha   90.00
_cell.angle_beta   90.00
_cell.angle_gamma   90.00
#
_symmetry.space_group_name_H-M   'P 1'
#
loop_
_entity.id
_entity.type
_entity.pdbx_description
1 polymer ?
#
loop_
_entity_poly.entity_id
_entity_poly.type
_entity_poly.pdbx_seq_one_letter_code
_entity_poly.pdbx_strand_id
1 'polypeptide(L)'
;MFVLKRDGKKEPVMFDKITARVKKMCYGLNKIVDPVKVAMRVIEGLYDGVTTSELDNLAAETAATMTTAHPDYAKLAARIAVSNLHKNTKKSFSETMDDLYYYVNPRTNKKAPLLADDVYEIVKANAEKLDSTIIYNRDFNYDYFGFKTLERSYLLKLNGQIAERPQHMLMRVSIGIHKNDINEAIATYELMSKKYFTHATPTLFNAGTPKPQMSSCFLLQMQDDSIEGIYDTLKQTAKISQSAGGIGLSLHNIRATGSYIAGTNGTSNGIVPMLKVFNDTARYVDQGGGKRKGSFAMYLEPWHADIFDFLDLKKNHGKEEMRARDLFYAMWVSDLFMSRVQEDAEWTLMCPHECPHLYDTYGEEFERLYTSYEAAGKGRKTIKARELWEKILESQIETGTPYMLYKDAANRKSNQKNLGTIRSSNLCTEIMEYTAKDEVAVCNLASIALPMFISEKENGEKFFNHKKLFDVTKKVTRNLDTVIDMNFYPVKEAENSNFRHRPVGLGIQGLADTFIMLRLPFTSDEAKKLNQEIFETMYFAAVTSSMEIAKAKEPYSTFKGSPMSEGEFQFNMWGIKDDELSGNWDWAKLRKQVMKHGVRNSLLVAPMPTASTSQILGNNEAFEPYTSNIYTRRVLSGEFIVVNKHLLEDLVELNLWDNDMKEDIMRANGSIQHVEAIPAELRELYKTVWEMSMKDIID
;
A
#
# COMPACT_ATOMS: atom_id res chain seq x y z
N MET A 1 23.10 -37.53 -19.79
CA MET A 1 22.87 -36.10 -19.53
C MET A 1 23.68 -35.70 -18.30
N PHE A 2 24.38 -34.56 -18.37
CA PHE A 2 25.18 -34.00 -17.30
C PHE A 2 24.64 -32.62 -16.89
N VAL A 3 24.78 -32.29 -15.60
CA VAL A 3 24.56 -30.95 -15.06
C VAL A 3 25.88 -30.26 -14.76
N LEU A 4 25.90 -28.94 -14.89
CA LEU A 4 27.01 -28.10 -14.45
C LEU A 4 26.78 -27.63 -13.01
N LYS A 5 27.66 -28.06 -12.09
CA LYS A 5 27.66 -27.55 -10.71
C LYS A 5 28.07 -26.09 -10.67
N ARG A 6 27.73 -25.43 -9.55
CA ARG A 6 28.13 -24.03 -9.29
C ARG A 6 29.65 -23.82 -9.29
N ASP A 7 30.43 -24.86 -9.02
CA ASP A 7 31.90 -24.85 -9.11
C ASP A 7 32.43 -25.19 -10.53
N GLY A 8 31.54 -25.29 -11.53
CA GLY A 8 31.87 -25.60 -12.93
C GLY A 8 32.04 -27.10 -13.23
N LYS A 9 31.99 -27.99 -12.23
CA LYS A 9 32.17 -29.44 -12.47
C LYS A 9 30.95 -30.06 -13.13
N LYS A 10 31.18 -30.95 -14.09
CA LYS A 10 30.14 -31.80 -14.68
C LYS A 10 29.79 -32.96 -13.74
N GLU A 11 28.51 -33.20 -13.51
CA GLU A 11 28.01 -34.35 -12.76
C GLU A 11 26.88 -35.03 -13.55
N PRO A 12 26.81 -36.38 -13.61
CA PRO A 12 25.69 -37.06 -14.26
C PRO A 12 24.36 -36.74 -13.55
N VAL A 13 23.31 -36.52 -14.33
CA VAL A 13 21.94 -36.39 -13.81
C VAL A 13 21.56 -37.70 -13.13
N MET A 14 21.20 -37.64 -11.84
CA MET A 14 20.75 -38.79 -11.07
C MET A 14 19.39 -38.49 -10.44
N PHE A 15 18.38 -39.29 -10.79
CA PHE A 15 17.03 -39.20 -10.24
C PHE A 15 17.05 -39.13 -8.70
N ASP A 16 17.75 -40.07 -8.06
CA ASP A 16 17.82 -40.17 -6.60
C ASP A 16 18.42 -38.93 -5.94
N LYS A 17 19.38 -38.25 -6.60
CA LYS A 17 19.98 -37.02 -6.05
C LYS A 17 19.01 -35.84 -6.10
N ILE A 18 18.25 -35.72 -7.19
CA ILE A 18 17.21 -34.68 -7.34
C ILE A 18 16.11 -34.94 -6.30
N THR A 19 15.59 -36.16 -6.24
CA THR A 19 14.56 -36.57 -5.28
C THR A 19 15.02 -36.37 -3.84
N ALA A 20 16.24 -36.78 -3.48
CA ALA A 20 16.78 -36.59 -2.13
C ALA A 20 16.88 -35.10 -1.76
N ARG A 21 17.21 -34.23 -2.72
CA ARG A 21 17.26 -32.79 -2.50
C ARG A 21 15.88 -32.20 -2.24
N VAL A 22 14.88 -32.55 -3.06
CA VAL A 22 13.50 -32.09 -2.87
C VAL A 22 12.95 -32.63 -1.55
N LYS A 23 13.17 -33.91 -1.24
CA LYS A 23 12.73 -34.56 0.00
C LYS A 23 13.26 -33.88 1.26
N LYS A 24 14.51 -33.39 1.25
CA LYS A 24 15.07 -32.60 2.37
C LYS A 24 14.29 -31.30 2.65
N MET A 25 13.56 -30.78 1.67
CA MET A 25 12.75 -29.56 1.80
C MET A 25 11.30 -29.84 2.20
N CYS A 26 10.89 -31.12 2.27
CA CYS A 26 9.52 -31.53 2.62
C CYS A 26 9.25 -31.66 4.14
N TYR A 27 10.11 -31.12 5.01
CA TYR A 27 9.92 -31.24 6.46
C TYR A 27 8.62 -30.57 6.92
N GLY A 28 7.80 -31.27 7.70
CA GLY A 28 6.53 -30.77 8.24
C GLY A 28 5.48 -30.41 7.18
N LEU A 29 5.61 -30.90 5.94
CA LEU A 29 4.57 -30.77 4.92
C LEU A 29 3.61 -31.96 4.98
N ASN A 30 2.39 -31.77 4.48
CA ASN A 30 1.38 -32.81 4.35
C ASN A 30 1.90 -33.99 3.50
N LYS A 31 1.48 -35.21 3.84
CA LYS A 31 1.86 -36.46 3.15
C LYS A 31 1.45 -36.50 1.67
N ILE A 32 0.47 -35.68 1.27
CA ILE A 32 0.06 -35.52 -0.14
C ILE A 32 1.21 -34.92 -0.97
N VAL A 33 2.13 -34.16 -0.36
CA VAL A 33 3.30 -33.59 -1.04
C VAL A 33 4.34 -34.68 -1.32
N ASP A 34 4.33 -35.15 -2.56
CA ASP A 34 5.24 -36.18 -3.04
C ASP A 34 6.48 -35.58 -3.76
N PRO A 35 7.69 -35.69 -3.19
CA PRO A 35 8.92 -35.21 -3.81
C PRO A 35 9.33 -36.01 -5.06
N VAL A 36 8.87 -37.27 -5.20
CA VAL A 36 9.15 -38.13 -6.36
C VAL A 36 8.44 -37.59 -7.59
N LYS A 37 7.16 -37.21 -7.45
CA LYS A 37 6.39 -36.58 -8.55
C LYS A 37 7.03 -35.29 -9.05
N VAL A 38 7.56 -34.47 -8.14
CA VAL A 38 8.30 -33.25 -8.52
C VAL A 38 9.56 -33.62 -9.30
N ALA A 39 10.36 -34.56 -8.81
CA ALA A 39 11.59 -34.98 -9.46
C ALA A 39 11.37 -35.58 -10.86
N MET A 40 10.30 -36.38 -11.04
CA MET A 40 9.92 -36.93 -12.34
C MET A 40 9.65 -35.82 -13.37
N ARG A 41 8.78 -34.86 -13.02
CA ARG A 41 8.45 -33.73 -13.91
C ARG A 41 9.64 -32.83 -14.20
N VAL A 42 10.52 -32.63 -13.21
CA VAL A 42 11.75 -31.86 -13.42
C VAL A 42 12.64 -32.52 -14.47
N ILE A 43 12.78 -33.85 -14.43
CA ILE A 43 13.64 -34.58 -15.37
C ILE A 43 13.12 -34.54 -16.80
N GLU A 44 11.80 -34.52 -16.99
CA GLU A 44 11.17 -34.34 -18.31
C GLU A 44 11.53 -32.99 -18.95
N GLY A 45 11.79 -31.96 -18.13
CA GLY A 45 12.17 -30.62 -18.60
C GLY A 45 13.68 -30.36 -18.70
N LEU A 46 14.55 -31.35 -18.46
CA LEU A 46 16.01 -31.15 -18.46
C LEU A 46 16.62 -31.28 -19.86
N TYR A 47 17.70 -30.51 -20.07
CA TYR A 47 18.59 -30.62 -21.23
C TYR A 47 20.04 -30.81 -20.79
N ASP A 48 20.88 -31.34 -21.69
CA ASP A 48 22.30 -31.58 -21.40
C ASP A 48 23.06 -30.27 -21.19
N GLY A 49 23.86 -30.21 -20.12
CA GLY A 49 24.63 -29.02 -19.76
C GLY A 49 23.91 -27.99 -18.89
N VAL A 50 22.65 -28.24 -18.49
CA VAL A 50 21.89 -27.38 -17.57
C VAL A 50 22.65 -27.17 -16.25
N THR A 51 22.62 -25.94 -15.73
CA THR A 51 23.28 -25.64 -14.45
C THR A 51 22.45 -26.12 -13.26
N THR A 52 23.12 -26.44 -12.16
CA THR A 52 22.42 -26.80 -10.90
C THR A 52 21.54 -25.68 -10.34
N SER A 53 21.77 -24.41 -10.73
CA SER A 53 20.91 -23.29 -10.36
C SER A 53 19.63 -23.24 -11.20
N GLU A 54 19.74 -23.46 -12.51
CA GLU A 54 18.58 -23.58 -13.40
C GLU A 54 17.73 -24.81 -13.04
N LEU A 55 18.36 -25.92 -12.69
CA LEU A 55 17.68 -27.12 -12.18
C LEU A 55 16.87 -26.82 -10.91
N ASP A 56 17.44 -26.06 -9.96
CA ASP A 56 16.74 -25.68 -8.73
C ASP A 56 15.55 -24.72 -9.05
N ASN A 57 15.70 -23.82 -10.02
CA ASN A 57 14.61 -22.95 -10.48
C ASN A 57 13.47 -23.75 -11.11
N LEU A 58 13.80 -24.69 -12.01
CA LEU A 58 12.82 -25.58 -12.64
C LEU A 58 12.08 -26.43 -11.60
N ALA A 59 12.79 -26.93 -10.58
CA ALA A 59 12.19 -27.67 -9.49
C ALA A 59 11.23 -26.82 -8.64
N ALA A 60 11.59 -25.56 -8.37
CA ALA A 60 10.71 -24.64 -7.67
C ALA A 60 9.46 -24.29 -8.50
N GLU A 61 9.61 -24.01 -9.79
CA GLU A 61 8.50 -23.74 -10.71
C GLU A 61 7.57 -24.93 -10.84
N THR A 62 8.14 -26.13 -11.03
CA THR A 62 7.37 -27.38 -11.10
C THR A 62 6.58 -27.59 -9.82
N ALA A 63 7.20 -27.44 -8.65
CA ALA A 63 6.49 -27.54 -7.37
C ALA A 63 5.38 -26.47 -7.26
N ALA A 64 5.60 -25.25 -7.72
CA ALA A 64 4.59 -24.19 -7.68
C ALA A 64 3.35 -24.53 -8.54
N THR A 65 3.50 -25.18 -9.70
CA THR A 65 2.35 -25.65 -10.51
C THR A 65 1.49 -26.68 -9.79
N MET A 66 2.08 -27.41 -8.84
CA MET A 66 1.41 -28.45 -8.05
C MET A 66 0.67 -27.89 -6.83
N THR A 67 0.67 -26.56 -6.61
CA THR A 67 -0.13 -25.89 -5.55
C THR A 67 -1.61 -26.19 -5.67
N THR A 68 -2.10 -26.42 -6.89
CA THR A 68 -3.48 -26.84 -7.17
C THR A 68 -3.83 -28.22 -6.60
N ALA A 69 -2.84 -29.07 -6.30
CA ALA A 69 -3.05 -30.35 -5.64
C ALA A 69 -3.07 -30.22 -4.11
N HIS A 70 -2.21 -29.38 -3.54
CA HIS A 70 -2.14 -29.11 -2.10
C HIS A 70 -1.34 -27.81 -1.83
N PRO A 71 -1.73 -26.95 -0.86
CA PRO A 71 -1.10 -25.64 -0.65
C PRO A 71 0.37 -25.76 -0.18
N ASP A 72 0.73 -26.85 0.49
CA ASP A 72 2.12 -27.10 0.90
C ASP A 72 3.11 -27.25 -0.27
N TYR A 73 2.64 -27.50 -1.51
CA TYR A 73 3.51 -27.42 -2.68
C TYR A 73 4.04 -26.01 -2.92
N ALA A 74 3.29 -24.95 -2.56
CA ALA A 74 3.78 -23.58 -2.59
C ALA A 74 4.89 -23.35 -1.54
N LYS A 75 4.78 -23.96 -0.36
CA LYS A 75 5.83 -23.94 0.67
C LYS A 75 7.07 -24.68 0.18
N LEU A 76 6.91 -25.85 -0.44
CA LEU A 76 8.02 -26.60 -1.03
C LEU A 76 8.73 -25.80 -2.14
N ALA A 77 7.97 -25.22 -3.06
CA ALA A 77 8.48 -24.37 -4.13
C ALA A 77 9.30 -23.20 -3.58
N ALA A 78 8.77 -22.49 -2.57
CA ALA A 78 9.47 -21.41 -1.90
C ALA A 78 10.78 -21.89 -1.26
N ARG A 79 10.75 -23.02 -0.55
CA ARG A 79 11.94 -23.58 0.12
C ARG A 79 13.04 -23.95 -0.87
N ILE A 80 12.68 -24.52 -2.02
CA ILE A 80 13.64 -24.82 -3.09
C ILE A 80 14.26 -23.51 -3.62
N ALA A 81 13.43 -22.49 -3.90
CA ALA A 81 13.89 -21.20 -4.41
C ALA A 81 14.80 -20.46 -3.42
N VAL A 82 14.43 -20.43 -2.13
CA VAL A 82 15.24 -19.83 -1.06
C VAL A 82 16.55 -20.59 -0.85
N SER A 83 16.52 -21.93 -0.88
CA SER A 83 17.72 -22.76 -0.80
C SER A 83 18.66 -22.51 -1.98
N ASN A 84 18.11 -22.28 -3.19
CA ASN A 84 18.88 -21.87 -4.35
C ASN A 84 19.54 -20.50 -4.12
N LEU A 85 18.77 -19.50 -3.65
CA LEU A 85 19.28 -18.17 -3.33
C LEU A 85 20.41 -18.23 -2.30
N HIS A 86 20.25 -18.98 -1.22
CA HIS A 86 21.28 -19.13 -0.18
C HIS A 86 22.59 -19.72 -0.71
N LYS A 87 22.54 -20.54 -1.76
CA LYS A 87 23.75 -21.09 -2.40
C LYS A 87 24.41 -20.15 -3.38
N ASN A 88 23.69 -19.13 -3.84
CA ASN A 88 24.16 -18.13 -4.80
C ASN A 88 24.47 -16.77 -4.13
N THR A 89 24.34 -16.66 -2.80
CA THR A 89 24.55 -15.43 -2.03
C THR A 89 25.46 -15.67 -0.83
N LYS A 90 26.20 -14.63 -0.43
CA LYS A 90 27.00 -14.66 0.80
C LYS A 90 26.10 -14.87 2.02
N LYS A 91 26.64 -15.55 3.03
CA LYS A 91 25.92 -15.77 4.29
C LYS A 91 26.07 -14.60 5.24
N SER A 92 27.25 -14.00 5.37
CA SER A 92 27.44 -12.84 6.24
C SER A 92 26.65 -11.63 5.71
N PHE A 93 25.97 -10.92 6.60
CA PHE A 93 25.29 -9.67 6.25
C PHE A 93 26.33 -8.57 6.06
N SER A 94 27.30 -8.46 6.97
CA SER A 94 28.34 -7.44 6.89
C SER A 94 29.19 -7.53 5.62
N GLU A 95 29.57 -8.74 5.17
CA GLU A 95 30.27 -8.94 3.89
C GLU A 95 29.40 -8.58 2.67
N THR A 96 28.08 -8.86 2.71
CA THR A 96 27.17 -8.44 1.63
C THR A 96 27.07 -6.91 1.59
N MET A 97 27.04 -6.24 2.75
CA MET A 97 27.03 -4.77 2.81
C MET A 97 28.35 -4.16 2.31
N ASP A 98 29.50 -4.81 2.55
CA ASP A 98 30.79 -4.44 1.93
C ASP A 98 30.68 -4.46 0.39
N ASP A 99 30.14 -5.53 -0.20
CA ASP A 99 30.00 -5.64 -1.66
C ASP A 99 29.08 -4.55 -2.25
N LEU A 100 27.98 -4.22 -1.54
CA LEU A 100 27.05 -3.17 -1.95
C LEU A 100 27.67 -1.78 -1.86
N TYR A 101 28.50 -1.54 -0.85
CA TYR A 101 29.16 -0.26 -0.63
C TYR A 101 30.30 -0.03 -1.64
N TYR A 102 31.15 -1.02 -1.86
CA TYR A 102 32.27 -0.93 -2.80
C TYR A 102 31.87 -1.16 -4.27
N TYR A 103 30.58 -1.21 -4.59
CA TYR A 103 30.12 -1.46 -5.95
C TYR A 103 30.65 -0.42 -6.94
N VAL A 104 31.23 -0.93 -8.03
CA VAL A 104 31.72 -0.15 -9.16
C VAL A 104 30.88 -0.52 -10.37
N ASN A 105 30.33 0.48 -11.06
CA ASN A 105 29.56 0.24 -12.25
C ASN A 105 30.47 -0.31 -13.36
N PRO A 106 30.22 -1.54 -13.88
CA PRO A 106 31.13 -2.23 -14.78
C PRO A 106 31.27 -1.55 -16.15
N ARG A 107 30.32 -0.69 -16.54
CA ARG A 107 30.35 0.04 -17.82
C ARG A 107 31.10 1.37 -17.74
N THR A 108 31.16 1.97 -16.56
CA THR A 108 31.75 3.32 -16.38
C THR A 108 33.00 3.33 -15.51
N ASN A 109 33.31 2.23 -14.82
CA ASN A 109 34.37 2.13 -13.81
C ASN A 109 34.31 3.19 -12.71
N LYS A 110 33.13 3.80 -12.50
CA LYS A 110 32.90 4.75 -11.41
C LYS A 110 32.30 4.03 -10.20
N LYS A 111 32.73 4.45 -9.02
CA LYS A 111 32.09 4.05 -7.75
C LYS A 111 30.62 4.46 -7.81
N ALA A 112 29.74 3.51 -7.51
CA ALA A 112 28.30 3.69 -7.51
C ALA A 112 27.71 2.97 -6.30
N PRO A 113 28.07 3.37 -5.06
CA PRO A 113 27.65 2.65 -3.86
C PRO A 113 26.12 2.51 -3.80
N LEU A 114 25.66 1.33 -3.39
CA LEU A 114 24.24 1.04 -3.18
C LEU A 114 23.82 1.20 -1.71
N LEU A 115 24.79 1.44 -0.83
CA LEU A 115 24.61 1.68 0.59
C LEU A 115 25.14 3.09 0.94
N ALA A 116 24.47 3.80 1.84
CA ALA A 116 24.93 5.10 2.31
C ALA A 116 26.18 4.98 3.19
N ASP A 117 27.05 5.98 3.15
CA ASP A 117 28.31 6.01 3.93
C ASP A 117 28.04 5.84 5.43
N ASP A 118 27.07 6.58 5.98
CA ASP A 118 26.74 6.53 7.41
C ASP A 118 26.22 5.16 7.85
N VAL A 119 25.38 4.51 7.02
CA VAL A 119 24.88 3.16 7.30
C VAL A 119 25.98 2.11 7.19
N TYR A 120 26.87 2.25 6.21
CA TYR A 120 28.02 1.36 6.08
C TYR A 120 28.89 1.38 7.33
N GLU A 121 29.26 2.56 7.83
CA GLU A 121 30.08 2.69 9.03
C GLU A 121 29.41 2.08 10.26
N ILE A 122 28.09 2.28 10.42
CA ILE A 122 27.31 1.67 11.51
C ILE A 122 27.34 0.15 11.41
N VAL A 123 27.16 -0.41 10.21
CA VAL A 123 27.22 -1.86 9.99
C VAL A 123 28.61 -2.40 10.33
N LYS A 124 29.68 -1.74 9.89
CA LYS A 124 31.06 -2.17 10.17
C LYS A 124 31.39 -2.13 11.65
N ALA A 125 30.98 -1.06 12.35
CA ALA A 125 31.18 -0.93 13.79
C ALA A 125 30.46 -2.00 14.61
N ASN A 126 29.40 -2.60 14.07
CA ASN A 126 28.55 -3.58 14.77
C ASN A 126 28.49 -4.96 14.09
N ALA A 127 29.43 -5.26 13.19
CA ALA A 127 29.35 -6.39 12.26
C ALA A 127 29.07 -7.74 12.93
N GLU A 128 29.83 -8.08 13.99
CA GLU A 128 29.69 -9.35 14.71
C GLU A 128 28.30 -9.50 15.35
N LYS A 129 27.80 -8.45 16.00
CA LYS A 129 26.47 -8.43 16.63
C LYS A 129 25.36 -8.56 15.59
N LEU A 130 25.48 -7.86 14.47
CA LEU A 130 24.47 -7.88 13.40
C LEU A 130 24.44 -9.25 12.68
N ASP A 131 25.61 -9.80 12.34
CA ASP A 131 25.72 -11.11 11.68
C ASP A 131 25.20 -12.25 12.55
N SER A 132 25.42 -12.19 13.87
CA SER A 132 24.92 -13.20 14.82
C SER A 132 23.42 -13.05 15.15
N THR A 133 22.84 -11.87 14.97
CA THR A 133 21.41 -11.62 15.22
C THR A 133 20.51 -12.18 14.11
N ILE A 134 21.00 -12.24 12.86
CA ILE A 134 20.18 -12.63 11.72
C ILE A 134 19.84 -14.12 11.72
N ILE A 135 18.55 -14.42 11.60
CA ILE A 135 18.03 -15.80 11.56
C ILE A 135 17.62 -16.16 10.13
N TYR A 136 18.54 -16.74 9.36
CA TYR A 136 18.33 -17.13 7.95
C TYR A 136 17.21 -18.16 7.74
N ASN A 137 16.85 -18.93 8.76
CA ASN A 137 15.72 -19.86 8.66
C ASN A 137 14.39 -19.15 8.41
N ARG A 138 14.28 -17.85 8.75
CA ARG A 138 13.08 -17.05 8.49
C ARG A 138 12.86 -16.77 6.99
N ASP A 139 13.87 -16.93 6.13
CA ASP A 139 13.68 -16.85 4.68
C ASP A 139 12.76 -17.95 4.15
N PHE A 140 12.66 -19.09 4.85
CA PHE A 140 11.77 -20.20 4.47
C PHE A 140 10.30 -19.99 4.85
N ASN A 141 9.98 -18.85 5.51
CA ASN A 141 8.60 -18.51 5.88
C ASN A 141 7.84 -17.79 4.76
N TYR A 142 8.50 -17.40 3.67
CA TYR A 142 7.85 -16.85 2.49
C TYR A 142 7.23 -17.97 1.65
N ASP A 143 6.07 -17.70 1.05
CA ASP A 143 5.57 -18.55 -0.03
C ASP A 143 6.31 -18.24 -1.34
N TYR A 144 6.07 -19.05 -2.37
CA TYR A 144 6.80 -18.95 -3.64
C TYR A 144 6.57 -17.59 -4.31
N PHE A 145 5.33 -17.10 -4.34
CA PHE A 145 5.00 -15.86 -5.03
C PHE A 145 5.52 -14.64 -4.27
N GLY A 146 5.40 -14.62 -2.95
CA GLY A 146 5.96 -13.56 -2.11
C GLY A 146 7.48 -13.50 -2.25
N PHE A 147 8.16 -14.65 -2.26
CA PHE A 147 9.59 -14.72 -2.52
C PHE A 147 9.96 -14.22 -3.93
N LYS A 148 9.21 -14.61 -4.97
CA LYS A 148 9.44 -14.12 -6.34
C LYS A 148 9.22 -12.62 -6.48
N THR A 149 8.27 -12.04 -5.75
CA THR A 149 8.09 -10.58 -5.68
C THR A 149 9.33 -9.92 -5.05
N LEU A 150 9.86 -10.45 -3.95
CA LEU A 150 11.09 -9.95 -3.33
C LEU A 150 12.28 -10.03 -4.30
N GLU A 151 12.50 -11.19 -4.91
CA GLU A 151 13.59 -11.45 -5.87
C GLU A 151 13.55 -10.53 -7.10
N ARG A 152 12.34 -10.22 -7.59
CA ARG A 152 12.17 -9.37 -8.76
C ARG A 152 12.63 -7.94 -8.47
N SER A 153 12.17 -7.34 -7.36
CA SER A 153 12.20 -5.89 -7.18
C SER A 153 12.84 -5.38 -5.88
N TYR A 154 12.90 -6.17 -4.81
CA TYR A 154 13.23 -5.67 -3.47
C TYR A 154 14.66 -6.00 -3.02
N LEU A 155 15.20 -7.14 -3.44
CA LEU A 155 16.56 -7.55 -3.09
C LEU A 155 17.56 -6.82 -3.99
N LEU A 156 18.53 -6.11 -3.40
CA LEU A 156 19.54 -5.39 -4.17
C LEU A 156 20.39 -6.36 -5.02
N LYS A 157 20.76 -5.89 -6.21
CA LYS A 157 21.46 -6.67 -7.24
C LYS A 157 22.80 -6.03 -7.58
N LEU A 158 23.82 -6.85 -7.74
CA LEU A 158 25.13 -6.49 -8.28
C LEU A 158 25.27 -7.12 -9.66
N ASN A 159 25.52 -6.30 -10.69
CA ASN A 159 25.65 -6.77 -12.08
C ASN A 159 24.46 -7.64 -12.56
N GLY A 160 23.25 -7.31 -12.10
CA GLY A 160 22.02 -8.06 -12.42
C GLY A 160 21.80 -9.33 -11.58
N GLN A 161 22.76 -9.74 -10.75
CA GLN A 161 22.64 -10.88 -9.84
C GLN A 161 22.24 -10.43 -8.44
N ILE A 162 21.42 -11.22 -7.75
CA ILE A 162 20.95 -10.89 -6.40
C ILE A 162 22.11 -10.98 -5.42
N ALA A 163 22.32 -9.91 -4.64
CA ALA A 163 23.31 -9.88 -3.58
C ALA A 163 22.68 -10.11 -2.20
N GLU A 164 21.51 -9.52 -1.96
CA GLU A 164 20.82 -9.61 -0.67
C GLU A 164 19.96 -10.86 -0.52
N ARG A 165 19.99 -11.46 0.66
CA ARG A 165 18.91 -12.32 1.14
C ARG A 165 17.76 -11.48 1.70
N PRO A 166 16.52 -12.01 1.82
CA PRO A 166 15.43 -11.28 2.46
C PRO A 166 15.80 -10.79 3.87
N GLN A 167 16.49 -11.60 4.68
CA GLN A 167 16.98 -11.13 5.98
C GLN A 167 17.96 -9.97 5.89
N HIS A 168 18.82 -9.92 4.87
CA HIS A 168 19.77 -8.81 4.68
C HIS A 168 19.03 -7.52 4.38
N MET A 169 18.03 -7.57 3.49
CA MET A 169 17.17 -6.42 3.19
C MET A 169 16.46 -5.93 4.46
N LEU A 170 15.85 -6.83 5.25
CA LEU A 170 15.15 -6.44 6.48
C LEU A 170 16.07 -5.80 7.52
N MET A 171 17.30 -6.31 7.68
CA MET A 171 18.29 -5.72 8.59
C MET A 171 18.77 -4.36 8.06
N ARG A 172 19.07 -4.25 6.75
CA ARG A 172 19.41 -2.97 6.11
C ARG A 172 18.32 -1.93 6.32
N VAL A 173 17.06 -2.28 6.13
CA VAL A 173 15.92 -1.38 6.37
C VAL A 173 15.89 -0.95 7.84
N SER A 174 16.04 -1.90 8.77
CA SER A 174 16.01 -1.61 10.20
C SER A 174 17.11 -0.65 10.64
N ILE A 175 18.35 -0.85 10.15
CA ILE A 175 19.48 0.06 10.41
C ILE A 175 19.29 1.39 9.66
N GLY A 176 18.73 1.35 8.45
CA GLY A 176 18.42 2.56 7.67
C GLY A 176 17.45 3.50 8.40
N ILE A 177 16.51 2.95 9.17
CA ILE A 177 15.56 3.71 9.98
C ILE A 177 16.21 4.15 11.31
N HIS A 178 16.81 3.23 12.06
CA HIS A 178 17.23 3.49 13.45
C HIS A 178 18.68 3.94 13.62
N LYS A 179 19.48 3.85 12.56
CA LYS A 179 20.89 4.25 12.50
C LYS A 179 21.68 3.71 13.70
N ASN A 180 22.17 4.60 14.57
CA ASN A 180 23.00 4.26 15.72
C ASN A 180 22.24 3.53 16.84
N ASP A 181 20.91 3.56 16.85
CA ASP A 181 20.12 2.79 17.83
C ASP A 181 19.99 1.33 17.37
N ILE A 182 21.06 0.57 17.59
CA ILE A 182 21.14 -0.85 17.20
C ILE A 182 20.10 -1.71 17.93
N ASN A 183 19.71 -1.33 19.16
CA ASN A 183 18.71 -2.10 19.89
C ASN A 183 17.32 -1.92 19.26
N GLU A 184 16.96 -0.69 18.89
CA GLU A 184 15.73 -0.43 18.17
C GLU A 184 15.74 -1.03 16.76
N ALA A 185 16.90 -1.01 16.07
CA ALA A 185 17.09 -1.69 14.78
C ALA A 185 16.82 -3.20 14.89
N ILE A 186 17.41 -3.88 15.88
CA ILE A 186 17.21 -5.31 16.10
C ILE A 186 15.75 -5.61 16.45
N ALA A 187 15.11 -4.80 17.29
CA ALA A 187 13.70 -4.97 17.63
C ALA A 187 12.77 -4.82 16.40
N THR A 188 13.07 -3.89 15.51
CA THR A 188 12.35 -3.74 14.23
C THR A 188 12.61 -4.90 13.28
N TYR A 189 13.86 -5.35 13.15
CA TYR A 189 14.23 -6.54 12.37
C TYR A 189 13.48 -7.79 12.86
N GLU A 190 13.44 -8.01 14.17
CA GLU A 190 12.76 -9.16 14.78
C GLU A 190 11.27 -9.21 14.43
N LEU A 191 10.58 -8.07 14.49
CA LEU A 191 9.16 -8.00 14.18
C LEU A 191 8.88 -8.16 12.67
N MET A 192 9.65 -7.49 11.81
CA MET A 192 9.48 -7.62 10.36
C MET A 192 9.83 -9.02 9.85
N SER A 193 10.92 -9.62 10.33
CA SER A 193 11.33 -10.98 9.92
C SER A 193 10.41 -12.08 10.46
N LYS A 194 9.66 -11.80 11.53
CA LYS A 194 8.52 -12.63 11.99
C LYS A 194 7.19 -12.28 11.31
N LYS A 195 7.20 -11.34 10.34
CA LYS A 195 6.05 -10.89 9.54
C LYS A 195 4.93 -10.18 10.32
N TYR A 196 5.19 -9.63 11.51
CA TYR A 196 4.15 -8.90 12.27
C TYR A 196 3.66 -7.64 11.56
N PHE A 197 4.55 -6.98 10.84
CA PHE A 197 4.25 -5.82 10.01
C PHE A 197 5.30 -5.72 8.91
N THR A 198 5.06 -4.83 7.95
CA THR A 198 6.06 -4.40 6.97
C THR A 198 5.95 -2.91 6.73
N HIS A 199 7.09 -2.27 6.48
CA HIS A 199 7.10 -0.92 5.92
C HIS A 199 6.63 -0.94 4.46
N ALA A 200 6.20 0.22 3.96
CA ALA A 200 5.81 0.38 2.58
C ALA A 200 7.00 0.17 1.61
N THR A 201 6.67 -0.12 0.35
CA THR A 201 7.63 -0.40 -0.71
C THR A 201 8.80 0.59 -0.83
N PRO A 202 8.60 1.93 -0.79
CA PRO A 202 9.72 2.87 -0.90
C PRO A 202 10.70 2.74 0.27
N THR A 203 10.20 2.52 1.49
CA THR A 203 11.06 2.26 2.65
C THR A 203 11.88 0.98 2.45
N LEU A 204 11.26 -0.11 1.99
CA LEU A 204 11.96 -1.37 1.74
C LEU A 204 13.04 -1.25 0.65
N PHE A 205 12.77 -0.45 -0.39
CA PHE A 205 13.73 -0.18 -1.47
C PHE A 205 14.90 0.69 -1.03
N ASN A 206 14.61 1.78 -0.31
CA ASN A 206 15.55 2.89 -0.22
C ASN A 206 16.15 3.10 1.17
N ALA A 207 15.61 2.49 2.23
CA ALA A 207 16.20 2.60 3.56
C ALA A 207 17.65 2.07 3.55
N GLY A 208 18.56 2.89 4.07
CA GLY A 208 20.00 2.63 4.11
C GLY A 208 20.76 2.84 2.80
N THR A 209 20.08 3.28 1.73
CA THR A 209 20.72 3.63 0.44
C THR A 209 21.17 5.10 0.43
N PRO A 210 22.03 5.55 -0.51
CA PRO A 210 22.56 6.92 -0.54
C PRO A 210 21.52 8.05 -0.65
N LYS A 211 20.32 7.76 -1.18
CA LYS A 211 19.20 8.71 -1.27
C LYS A 211 17.93 8.04 -0.74
N PRO A 212 17.76 7.96 0.58
CA PRO A 212 16.71 7.17 1.20
C PRO A 212 15.35 7.88 1.12
N GLN A 213 14.74 7.90 -0.06
CA GLN A 213 13.35 8.35 -0.22
C GLN A 213 12.43 7.19 0.24
N MET A 214 11.87 7.30 1.43
CA MET A 214 11.15 6.22 2.12
C MET A 214 9.62 6.42 2.14
N SER A 215 9.13 7.63 1.86
CA SER A 215 7.70 7.98 1.84
C SER A 215 7.02 7.55 0.53
N SER A 216 5.73 7.20 0.57
CA SER A 216 5.05 6.56 -0.57
C SER A 216 4.37 7.52 -1.54
N CYS A 217 3.66 8.51 -1.01
CA CYS A 217 2.81 9.39 -1.80
C CYS A 217 2.97 10.83 -1.33
N PHE A 218 2.60 11.75 -2.22
CA PHE A 218 2.66 13.19 -1.99
C PHE A 218 1.34 13.83 -2.41
N LEU A 219 0.91 14.86 -1.69
CA LEU A 219 -0.28 15.64 -2.00
C LEU A 219 0.14 17.07 -2.32
N LEU A 220 -0.38 17.61 -3.41
CA LEU A 220 -0.08 18.96 -3.87
C LEU A 220 -1.38 19.70 -4.16
N GLN A 221 -1.33 21.01 -3.98
CA GLN A 221 -2.25 21.93 -4.62
C GLN A 221 -1.51 22.66 -5.74
N MET A 222 -2.24 23.01 -6.81
CA MET A 222 -1.69 23.88 -7.83
C MET A 222 -1.27 25.22 -7.20
N GLN A 223 -0.01 25.61 -7.42
CA GLN A 223 0.59 26.78 -6.78
C GLN A 223 -0.19 28.07 -7.03
N ASP A 224 -0.61 28.29 -8.27
CA ASP A 224 -1.34 29.49 -8.68
C ASP A 224 -2.06 29.27 -10.01
N ASP A 225 -3.09 30.08 -10.28
CA ASP A 225 -3.80 30.13 -11.57
C ASP A 225 -3.03 30.99 -12.59
N SER A 226 -1.78 30.59 -12.84
CA SER A 226 -0.85 31.25 -13.74
C SER A 226 0.08 30.23 -14.40
N ILE A 227 0.67 30.59 -15.54
CA ILE A 227 1.63 29.70 -16.23
C ILE A 227 2.82 29.37 -15.34
N GLU A 228 3.34 30.34 -14.59
CA GLU A 228 4.43 30.13 -13.63
C GLU A 228 4.03 29.10 -12.56
N GLY A 229 2.89 29.31 -11.89
CA GLY A 229 2.40 28.38 -10.87
C GLY A 229 2.13 26.97 -11.42
N ILE A 230 1.58 26.85 -12.64
CA ILE A 230 1.33 25.57 -13.30
C ILE A 230 2.63 24.83 -13.59
N TYR A 231 3.63 25.51 -14.15
CA TYR A 231 4.91 24.88 -14.51
C TYR A 231 5.80 24.61 -13.30
N ASP A 232 5.72 25.41 -12.23
CA ASP A 232 6.37 25.09 -10.95
C ASP A 232 5.77 23.84 -10.32
N THR A 233 4.44 23.72 -10.34
CA THR A 233 3.75 22.50 -9.88
C THR A 233 4.15 21.29 -10.73
N LEU A 234 4.24 21.44 -12.06
CA LEU A 234 4.70 20.37 -12.97
C LEU A 234 6.16 19.95 -12.68
N LYS A 235 7.02 20.91 -12.37
CA LYS A 235 8.42 20.64 -11.96
C LYS A 235 8.47 19.90 -10.63
N GLN A 236 7.63 20.26 -9.66
CA GLN A 236 7.51 19.54 -8.39
C GLN A 236 7.05 18.10 -8.61
N THR A 237 6.01 17.87 -9.42
CA THR A 237 5.52 16.51 -9.73
C THR A 237 6.55 15.67 -10.46
N ALA A 238 7.31 16.25 -11.41
CA ALA A 238 8.39 15.55 -12.08
C ALA A 238 9.51 15.09 -11.11
N LYS A 239 9.95 15.95 -10.19
CA LYS A 239 10.96 15.60 -9.17
C LYS A 239 10.48 14.50 -8.22
N ILE A 240 9.22 14.57 -7.81
CA ILE A 240 8.60 13.57 -6.94
C ILE A 240 8.49 12.23 -7.68
N SER A 241 7.99 12.23 -8.91
CA SER A 241 7.86 11.03 -9.75
C SER A 241 9.22 10.39 -10.02
N GLN A 242 10.27 11.18 -10.27
CA GLN A 242 11.65 10.68 -10.43
C GLN A 242 12.11 9.87 -9.22
N SER A 243 11.66 10.24 -8.03
CA SER A 243 11.98 9.58 -6.77
C SER A 243 10.97 8.50 -6.37
N ALA A 244 10.18 8.02 -7.33
CA ALA A 244 9.20 6.96 -7.18
C ALA A 244 7.94 7.25 -6.34
N GLY A 245 7.64 8.53 -6.07
CA GLY A 245 6.44 8.95 -5.34
C GLY A 245 5.18 8.97 -6.21
N GLY A 246 4.07 8.45 -5.69
CA GLY A 246 2.73 8.68 -6.26
C GLY A 246 2.20 10.06 -5.87
N ILE A 247 1.35 10.68 -6.69
CA ILE A 247 0.89 12.07 -6.48
C ILE A 247 -0.63 12.14 -6.45
N GLY A 248 -1.19 12.90 -5.49
CA GLY A 248 -2.51 13.50 -5.59
C GLY A 248 -2.37 15.01 -5.81
N LEU A 249 -3.08 15.56 -6.80
CA LEU A 249 -2.97 16.98 -7.17
C LEU A 249 -4.36 17.62 -7.26
N SER A 250 -4.62 18.59 -6.38
CA SER A 250 -5.77 19.49 -6.46
C SER A 250 -5.58 20.53 -7.55
N LEU A 251 -6.55 20.65 -8.46
CA LEU A 251 -6.57 21.66 -9.55
C LEU A 251 -7.77 22.60 -9.52
N HIS A 252 -8.54 22.64 -8.42
CA HIS A 252 -9.79 23.40 -8.27
C HIS A 252 -9.65 24.90 -8.54
N ASN A 253 -8.45 25.45 -8.37
CA ASN A 253 -8.15 26.86 -8.51
C ASN A 253 -7.79 27.28 -9.95
N ILE A 254 -7.67 26.35 -10.92
CA ILE A 254 -7.34 26.69 -12.30
C ILE A 254 -8.58 27.18 -13.05
N ARG A 255 -8.47 28.29 -13.78
CA ARG A 255 -9.59 28.87 -14.53
C ARG A 255 -10.10 27.93 -15.64
N ALA A 256 -11.42 27.90 -15.81
CA ALA A 256 -12.08 27.07 -16.81
C ALA A 256 -11.94 27.59 -18.25
N THR A 257 -12.30 26.76 -19.23
CA THR A 257 -12.29 27.09 -20.67
C THR A 257 -13.10 28.36 -20.97
N GLY A 258 -12.57 29.28 -21.79
CA GLY A 258 -13.25 30.53 -22.13
C GLY A 258 -13.07 31.66 -21.11
N SER A 259 -12.40 31.43 -19.97
CA SER A 259 -12.11 32.49 -18.98
C SER A 259 -11.14 33.53 -19.52
N TYR A 260 -11.39 34.81 -19.22
CA TYR A 260 -10.56 35.91 -19.70
C TYR A 260 -9.12 35.85 -19.15
N ILE A 261 -8.15 36.27 -19.96
CA ILE A 261 -6.74 36.42 -19.59
C ILE A 261 -6.33 37.87 -19.85
N ALA A 262 -6.30 38.68 -18.80
CA ALA A 262 -6.03 40.13 -18.90
C ALA A 262 -4.68 40.46 -19.58
N GLY A 263 -3.62 39.68 -19.32
CA GLY A 263 -2.29 39.96 -19.85
C GLY A 263 -2.12 39.70 -21.35
N THR A 264 -2.87 38.75 -21.93
CA THR A 264 -2.78 38.37 -23.36
C THR A 264 -4.00 38.79 -24.16
N ASN A 265 -5.01 39.36 -23.50
CA ASN A 265 -6.33 39.66 -24.06
C ASN A 265 -7.00 38.46 -24.77
N GLY A 266 -6.68 37.25 -24.31
CA GLY A 266 -7.19 35.99 -24.83
C GLY A 266 -8.16 35.30 -23.87
N THR A 267 -8.56 34.09 -24.23
CA THR A 267 -9.37 33.20 -23.39
C THR A 267 -8.59 31.94 -23.03
N SER A 268 -8.84 31.40 -21.84
CA SER A 268 -8.23 30.16 -21.35
C SER A 268 -8.73 28.96 -22.16
N ASN A 269 -7.84 28.00 -22.41
CA ASN A 269 -8.20 26.71 -22.99
C ASN A 269 -8.68 25.69 -21.92
N GLY A 270 -8.78 26.11 -20.66
CA GLY A 270 -9.25 25.29 -19.55
C GLY A 270 -8.26 24.22 -19.10
N ILE A 271 -8.76 23.26 -18.32
CA ILE A 271 -7.93 22.25 -17.66
C ILE A 271 -7.46 21.12 -18.59
N VAL A 272 -8.19 20.82 -19.67
CA VAL A 272 -7.89 19.65 -20.52
C VAL A 272 -6.49 19.72 -21.15
N PRO A 273 -6.07 20.82 -21.82
CA PRO A 273 -4.72 20.90 -22.39
C PRO A 273 -3.63 20.89 -21.32
N MET A 274 -3.89 21.49 -20.15
CA MET A 274 -2.96 21.44 -19.01
C MET A 274 -2.74 19.99 -18.55
N LEU A 275 -3.82 19.23 -18.37
CA LEU A 275 -3.76 17.83 -17.93
C LEU A 275 -3.02 16.93 -18.93
N LYS A 276 -3.06 17.26 -20.23
CA LYS A 276 -2.22 16.55 -21.22
C LYS A 276 -0.72 16.73 -20.97
N VAL A 277 -0.28 17.91 -20.55
CA VAL A 277 1.13 18.15 -20.20
C VAL A 277 1.53 17.31 -18.97
N PHE A 278 0.65 17.23 -17.96
CA PHE A 278 0.86 16.35 -16.80
C PHE A 278 0.86 14.87 -17.20
N ASN A 279 -0.01 14.45 -18.11
CA ASN A 279 -0.06 13.09 -18.65
C ASN A 279 1.27 12.69 -19.28
N ASP A 280 1.78 13.50 -20.20
CA ASP A 280 3.03 13.19 -20.90
C ASP A 280 4.24 13.28 -19.97
N THR A 281 4.19 14.12 -18.94
CA THR A 281 5.19 14.14 -17.86
C THR A 281 5.16 12.85 -17.04
N ALA A 282 3.99 12.33 -16.69
CA ALA A 282 3.85 11.05 -15.98
C ALA A 282 4.43 9.87 -16.79
N ARG A 283 4.25 9.91 -18.12
CA ARG A 283 4.83 8.91 -19.05
C ARG A 283 6.34 9.05 -19.20
N TYR A 284 6.84 10.28 -19.27
CA TYR A 284 8.25 10.57 -19.47
C TYR A 284 9.09 10.19 -18.24
N VAL A 285 8.62 10.57 -17.04
CA VAL A 285 9.30 10.31 -15.77
C VAL A 285 8.86 8.96 -15.19
N ASP A 286 8.98 7.91 -16.00
CA ASP A 286 8.84 6.51 -15.57
C ASP A 286 10.11 6.09 -14.78
N GLN A 287 9.92 5.41 -13.65
CA GLN A 287 10.87 5.34 -12.54
C GLN A 287 12.06 4.39 -12.82
N GLY A 288 12.96 4.79 -13.73
CA GLY A 288 14.29 4.20 -13.88
C GLY A 288 14.29 2.75 -14.37
N GLY A 289 13.76 2.51 -15.58
CA GLY A 289 13.83 1.19 -16.25
C GLY A 289 12.60 0.32 -16.04
N GLY A 290 11.41 0.93 -15.89
CA GLY A 290 10.13 0.22 -15.78
C GLY A 290 9.87 -0.41 -14.42
N LYS A 291 10.56 0.04 -13.35
CA LYS A 291 10.28 -0.43 -11.98
C LYS A 291 8.86 -0.06 -11.54
N ARG A 292 8.36 1.12 -11.91
CA ARG A 292 6.99 1.59 -11.65
C ARG A 292 6.69 2.86 -12.46
N LYS A 293 5.52 2.90 -13.12
CA LYS A 293 5.06 4.05 -13.91
C LYS A 293 4.80 5.27 -13.03
N GLY A 294 5.05 6.47 -13.56
CA GLY A 294 4.53 7.71 -12.95
C GLY A 294 3.00 7.63 -12.81
N SER A 295 2.45 8.07 -11.69
CA SER A 295 1.01 7.91 -11.39
C SER A 295 0.50 9.10 -10.59
N PHE A 296 -0.31 9.93 -11.22
CA PHE A 296 -0.88 11.14 -10.63
C PHE A 296 -2.40 11.03 -10.62
N ALA A 297 -3.02 11.23 -9.46
CA ALA A 297 -4.47 11.40 -9.31
C ALA A 297 -4.81 12.89 -9.29
N MET A 298 -5.66 13.30 -10.23
CA MET A 298 -6.11 14.66 -10.41
C MET A 298 -7.44 14.83 -9.69
N TYR A 299 -7.53 15.79 -8.77
CA TYR A 299 -8.71 16.06 -7.95
C TYR A 299 -9.43 17.31 -8.44
N LEU A 300 -10.75 17.18 -8.68
CA LEU A 300 -11.61 18.30 -9.10
C LEU A 300 -12.93 18.32 -8.32
N GLU A 301 -13.39 19.50 -7.91
CA GLU A 301 -14.72 19.68 -7.30
C GLU A 301 -15.84 19.73 -8.37
N PRO A 302 -17.04 19.17 -8.10
CA PRO A 302 -18.14 19.06 -9.08
C PRO A 302 -18.70 20.38 -9.61
N TRP A 303 -18.44 21.52 -8.95
CA TRP A 303 -18.90 22.83 -9.43
C TRP A 303 -18.03 23.40 -10.55
N HIS A 304 -16.86 22.83 -10.83
CA HIS A 304 -15.93 23.39 -11.80
C HIS A 304 -16.51 23.36 -13.23
N ALA A 305 -16.40 24.46 -13.98
CA ALA A 305 -17.04 24.58 -15.28
C ALA A 305 -16.53 23.61 -16.38
N ASP A 306 -15.31 23.07 -16.23
CA ASP A 306 -14.77 22.03 -17.13
C ASP A 306 -15.07 20.59 -16.66
N ILE A 307 -16.00 20.38 -15.70
CA ILE A 307 -16.18 19.06 -15.06
C ILE A 307 -16.62 17.94 -16.03
N PHE A 308 -17.44 18.24 -17.04
CA PHE A 308 -17.87 17.23 -18.02
C PHE A 308 -16.71 16.71 -18.86
N ASP A 309 -15.85 17.61 -19.33
CA ASP A 309 -14.66 17.22 -20.09
C ASP A 309 -13.66 16.45 -19.22
N PHE A 310 -13.53 16.84 -17.95
CA PHE A 310 -12.71 16.11 -16.96
C PHE A 310 -13.14 14.64 -16.83
N LEU A 311 -14.46 14.38 -16.78
CA LEU A 311 -15.03 13.02 -16.68
C LEU A 311 -14.80 12.17 -17.93
N ASP A 312 -14.47 12.78 -19.07
CA ASP A 312 -14.22 12.08 -20.34
C ASP A 312 -12.73 11.78 -20.59
N LEU A 313 -11.80 12.36 -19.81
CA LEU A 313 -10.36 12.30 -20.08
C LEU A 313 -9.75 10.88 -20.06
N LYS A 314 -10.33 9.97 -19.27
CA LYS A 314 -9.88 8.57 -19.15
C LYS A 314 -10.52 7.63 -20.18
N LYS A 315 -11.61 8.06 -20.84
CA LYS A 315 -12.38 7.19 -21.73
C LYS A 315 -11.53 6.66 -22.89
N ASN A 316 -11.77 5.41 -23.27
CA ASN A 316 -11.02 4.76 -24.34
C ASN A 316 -11.36 5.34 -25.73
N HIS A 317 -12.63 5.72 -25.95
CA HIS A 317 -13.11 6.33 -27.19
C HIS A 317 -13.07 7.87 -27.13
N GLY A 318 -13.24 8.51 -28.29
CA GLY A 318 -13.25 9.97 -28.47
C GLY A 318 -11.92 10.55 -28.99
N LYS A 319 -11.82 11.88 -29.01
CA LYS A 319 -10.69 12.62 -29.61
C LYS A 319 -9.43 12.57 -28.75
N GLU A 320 -8.29 12.18 -29.31
CA GLU A 320 -7.02 12.05 -28.58
C GLU A 320 -6.50 13.38 -27.99
N GLU A 321 -6.80 14.51 -28.65
CA GLU A 321 -6.53 15.84 -28.13
C GLU A 321 -7.29 16.16 -26.84
N MET A 322 -8.35 15.41 -26.52
CA MET A 322 -9.19 15.55 -25.32
C MET A 322 -9.02 14.36 -24.36
N ARG A 323 -7.87 13.66 -24.37
CA ARG A 323 -7.61 12.49 -23.53
C ARG A 323 -6.28 12.59 -22.80
N ALA A 324 -6.27 12.05 -21.59
CA ALA A 324 -5.09 11.94 -20.72
C ALA A 324 -5.20 10.65 -19.90
N ARG A 325 -4.98 9.51 -20.57
CA ARG A 325 -5.30 8.18 -20.04
C ARG A 325 -4.27 7.61 -19.06
N ASP A 326 -3.10 8.21 -18.92
CA ASP A 326 -2.09 7.78 -17.96
C ASP A 326 -2.29 8.42 -16.58
N LEU A 327 -3.16 9.43 -16.48
CA LEU A 327 -3.58 10.03 -15.21
C LEU A 327 -4.73 9.26 -14.57
N PHE A 328 -4.91 9.44 -13.26
CA PHE A 328 -6.07 9.01 -12.49
C PHE A 328 -6.93 10.23 -12.16
N TYR A 329 -8.23 10.02 -11.94
CA TYR A 329 -9.20 11.10 -11.75
C TYR A 329 -10.00 10.86 -10.48
N ALA A 330 -10.28 11.93 -9.74
CA ALA A 330 -10.97 11.89 -8.47
C ALA A 330 -11.90 13.09 -8.30
N MET A 331 -13.09 12.82 -7.76
CA MET A 331 -14.07 13.82 -7.37
C MET A 331 -13.85 14.23 -5.91
N TRP A 332 -13.80 15.54 -5.66
CA TRP A 332 -13.77 16.13 -4.33
C TRP A 332 -15.13 16.77 -4.03
N VAL A 333 -16.05 15.98 -3.48
CA VAL A 333 -17.49 16.26 -3.48
C VAL A 333 -17.93 16.94 -2.19
N SER A 334 -18.65 18.06 -2.29
CA SER A 334 -19.33 18.67 -1.15
C SER A 334 -20.67 18.00 -0.85
N ASP A 335 -21.11 18.08 0.41
CA ASP A 335 -22.40 17.58 0.86
C ASP A 335 -23.53 18.27 0.10
N LEU A 336 -23.39 19.58 -0.19
CA LEU A 336 -24.35 20.34 -1.00
C LEU A 336 -24.63 19.70 -2.36
N PHE A 337 -23.60 19.24 -3.07
CA PHE A 337 -23.80 18.58 -4.36
C PHE A 337 -24.65 17.32 -4.20
N MET A 338 -24.34 16.49 -3.19
CA MET A 338 -25.09 15.28 -2.91
C MET A 338 -26.54 15.57 -2.50
N SER A 339 -26.78 16.60 -1.68
CA SER A 339 -28.13 17.07 -1.34
C SER A 339 -28.91 17.51 -2.59
N ARG A 340 -28.28 18.31 -3.47
CA ARG A 340 -28.91 18.75 -4.73
C ARG A 340 -29.22 17.57 -5.67
N VAL A 341 -28.38 16.54 -5.71
CA VAL A 341 -28.65 15.29 -6.46
C VAL A 341 -29.86 14.55 -5.90
N GLN A 342 -29.92 14.39 -4.58
CA GLN A 342 -31.02 13.72 -3.88
C GLN A 342 -32.36 14.42 -4.15
N GLU A 343 -32.37 15.75 -4.07
CA GLU A 343 -33.54 16.62 -4.24
C GLU A 343 -33.93 16.89 -5.70
N ASP A 344 -33.15 16.41 -6.68
CA ASP A 344 -33.29 16.75 -8.11
C ASP A 344 -33.26 18.27 -8.39
N ALA A 345 -32.46 18.97 -7.61
CA ALA A 345 -32.30 20.41 -7.66
C ALA A 345 -31.31 20.83 -8.77
N GLU A 346 -31.22 22.14 -9.00
CA GLU A 346 -30.26 22.72 -9.91
C GLU A 346 -28.84 22.71 -9.33
N TRP A 347 -27.85 22.70 -10.22
CA TRP A 347 -26.43 22.80 -9.90
C TRP A 347 -25.77 23.79 -10.86
N THR A 348 -25.07 24.78 -10.33
CA THR A 348 -24.38 25.80 -11.10
C THR A 348 -22.89 25.50 -11.24
N LEU A 349 -22.43 25.45 -12.49
CA LEU A 349 -21.04 25.32 -12.85
C LEU A 349 -20.37 26.71 -12.89
N MET A 350 -19.21 26.82 -12.25
CA MET A 350 -18.51 28.08 -12.01
C MET A 350 -17.03 27.99 -12.42
N CYS A 351 -16.45 29.13 -12.79
CA CYS A 351 -15.00 29.28 -12.95
C CYS A 351 -14.40 29.84 -11.65
N PRO A 352 -13.30 29.26 -11.12
CA PRO A 352 -12.68 29.74 -9.88
C PRO A 352 -12.14 31.17 -9.98
N HIS A 353 -11.86 31.68 -11.19
CA HIS A 353 -11.45 33.07 -11.40
C HIS A 353 -12.60 34.07 -11.20
N GLU A 354 -13.84 33.67 -11.51
CA GLU A 354 -15.05 34.50 -11.39
C GLU A 354 -15.71 34.33 -10.01
N CYS A 355 -15.60 33.12 -9.45
CA CYS A 355 -16.13 32.67 -8.17
C CYS A 355 -14.98 32.16 -7.27
N PRO A 356 -14.09 33.04 -6.77
CA PRO A 356 -12.94 32.64 -5.98
C PRO A 356 -13.33 32.07 -4.60
N HIS A 357 -12.40 31.34 -3.99
CA HIS A 357 -12.46 30.80 -2.62
C HIS A 357 -13.47 29.66 -2.34
N LEU A 358 -14.18 29.16 -3.36
CA LEU A 358 -14.99 27.94 -3.20
C LEU A 358 -14.14 26.73 -2.75
N TYR A 359 -12.93 26.60 -3.29
CA TYR A 359 -12.00 25.54 -2.92
C TYR A 359 -11.28 25.77 -1.57
N ASP A 360 -11.47 26.95 -0.96
CA ASP A 360 -10.89 27.33 0.35
C ASP A 360 -11.88 27.18 1.50
N THR A 361 -13.13 26.82 1.20
CA THR A 361 -14.23 26.73 2.17
C THR A 361 -14.85 25.35 2.10
N TYR A 362 -15.51 24.89 3.17
CA TYR A 362 -16.23 23.62 3.23
C TYR A 362 -17.46 23.73 4.14
N GLY A 363 -18.36 22.76 4.08
CA GLY A 363 -19.61 22.72 4.86
C GLY A 363 -20.46 23.99 4.67
N GLU A 364 -21.03 24.50 5.76
CA GLU A 364 -21.94 25.65 5.74
C GLU A 364 -21.31 26.92 5.12
N GLU A 365 -19.99 27.12 5.30
CA GLU A 365 -19.30 28.26 4.72
C GLU A 365 -19.24 28.17 3.18
N PHE A 366 -18.95 26.97 2.66
CA PHE A 366 -18.98 26.70 1.24
C PHE A 366 -20.40 26.89 0.67
N GLU A 367 -21.41 26.36 1.35
CA GLU A 367 -22.81 26.46 0.92
C GLU A 367 -23.26 27.92 0.78
N ARG A 368 -22.97 28.73 1.80
CA ARG A 368 -23.28 30.16 1.80
C ARG A 368 -22.55 30.90 0.68
N LEU A 369 -21.26 30.62 0.48
CA LEU A 369 -20.48 31.28 -0.57
C LEU A 369 -20.98 30.89 -1.96
N TYR A 370 -21.17 29.59 -2.20
CA TYR A 370 -21.67 29.04 -3.46
C TYR A 370 -23.04 29.62 -3.84
N THR A 371 -24.00 29.59 -2.91
CA THR A 371 -25.35 30.14 -3.14
C THR A 371 -25.35 31.65 -3.33
N SER A 372 -24.42 32.38 -2.71
CA SER A 372 -24.25 33.82 -2.96
C SER A 372 -23.80 34.13 -4.39
N TYR A 373 -22.96 33.26 -4.99
CA TYR A 373 -22.55 33.37 -6.38
C TYR A 373 -23.66 32.97 -7.35
N GLU A 374 -24.47 31.96 -7.01
CA GLU A 374 -25.70 31.64 -7.74
C GLU A 374 -26.63 32.86 -7.78
N ALA A 375 -26.92 33.45 -6.62
CA ALA A 375 -27.81 34.62 -6.50
C ALA A 375 -27.27 35.87 -7.24
N ALA A 376 -25.95 36.03 -7.30
CA ALA A 376 -25.29 37.11 -8.03
C ALA A 376 -25.21 36.86 -9.56
N GLY A 377 -25.68 35.71 -10.06
CA GLY A 377 -25.64 35.39 -11.49
C GLY A 377 -24.22 35.17 -12.03
N LYS A 378 -23.27 34.75 -11.18
CA LYS A 378 -21.87 34.52 -11.59
C LYS A 378 -21.61 33.12 -12.18
N GLY A 379 -22.63 32.26 -12.18
CA GLY A 379 -22.57 30.94 -12.79
C GLY A 379 -22.37 31.00 -14.30
N ARG A 380 -21.60 30.05 -14.84
CA ARG A 380 -21.40 29.92 -16.29
C ARG A 380 -22.48 29.10 -16.96
N LYS A 381 -22.94 28.05 -16.26
CA LYS A 381 -24.00 27.15 -16.73
C LYS A 381 -24.72 26.59 -15.52
N THR A 382 -26.04 26.61 -15.53
CA THR A 382 -26.86 25.88 -14.55
C THR A 382 -27.44 24.64 -15.23
N ILE A 383 -27.34 23.51 -14.55
CA ILE A 383 -27.80 22.19 -14.98
C ILE A 383 -28.65 21.54 -13.89
N LYS A 384 -29.23 20.38 -14.16
CA LYS A 384 -29.73 19.52 -13.08
C LYS A 384 -28.56 18.81 -12.40
N ALA A 385 -28.57 18.75 -11.07
CA ALA A 385 -27.52 18.04 -10.32
C ALA A 385 -27.42 16.56 -10.74
N ARG A 386 -28.57 15.94 -11.02
CA ARG A 386 -28.63 14.55 -11.52
C ARG A 386 -27.98 14.35 -12.89
N GLU A 387 -27.98 15.35 -13.76
CA GLU A 387 -27.28 15.27 -15.07
C GLU A 387 -25.78 15.04 -14.87
N LEU A 388 -25.16 15.78 -13.94
CA LEU A 388 -23.75 15.60 -13.62
C LEU A 388 -23.51 14.28 -12.87
N TRP A 389 -24.43 13.89 -11.98
CA TRP A 389 -24.35 12.61 -11.28
C TRP A 389 -24.36 11.42 -12.24
N GLU A 390 -25.29 11.40 -13.20
CA GLU A 390 -25.35 10.39 -14.25
C GLU A 390 -24.06 10.33 -15.05
N LYS A 391 -23.47 11.49 -15.38
CA LYS A 391 -22.17 11.54 -16.07
C LYS A 391 -21.02 10.96 -15.25
N ILE A 392 -21.00 11.18 -13.94
CA ILE A 392 -20.02 10.59 -13.02
C ILE A 392 -20.15 9.06 -13.04
N LEU A 393 -21.39 8.54 -12.92
CA LEU A 393 -21.66 7.10 -12.95
C LEU A 393 -21.29 6.48 -14.30
N GLU A 394 -21.61 7.14 -15.42
CA GLU A 394 -21.22 6.70 -16.76
C GLU A 394 -19.70 6.54 -16.88
N SER A 395 -18.93 7.52 -16.39
CA SER A 395 -17.46 7.44 -16.39
C SER A 395 -16.94 6.30 -15.51
N GLN A 396 -17.54 6.08 -14.34
CA GLN A 396 -17.18 4.97 -13.43
C GLN A 396 -17.49 3.60 -14.03
N ILE A 397 -18.64 3.44 -14.69
CA ILE A 397 -19.02 2.20 -15.37
C ILE A 397 -18.03 1.89 -16.50
N GLU A 398 -17.63 2.90 -17.28
CA GLU A 398 -16.73 2.72 -18.41
C GLU A 398 -15.26 2.51 -18.00
N THR A 399 -14.81 3.16 -16.92
CA THR A 399 -13.37 3.30 -16.62
C THR A 399 -12.95 2.89 -15.21
N GLY A 400 -13.90 2.65 -14.31
CA GLY A 400 -13.67 2.44 -12.87
C GLY A 400 -13.33 3.72 -12.10
N THR A 401 -13.34 4.89 -12.76
CA THR A 401 -12.99 6.20 -12.19
C THR A 401 -13.99 7.26 -12.70
N PRO A 402 -14.13 8.44 -12.05
CA PRO A 402 -13.31 8.98 -10.98
C PRO A 402 -13.52 8.31 -9.61
N TYR A 403 -12.51 8.40 -8.75
CA TYR A 403 -12.67 8.13 -7.32
C TYR A 403 -13.69 9.07 -6.69
N MET A 404 -14.34 8.66 -5.60
CA MET A 404 -15.32 9.47 -4.88
C MET A 404 -14.82 9.79 -3.47
N LEU A 405 -14.66 11.07 -3.17
CA LEU A 405 -14.24 11.52 -1.84
C LEU A 405 -15.12 12.69 -1.41
N TYR A 406 -15.49 12.71 -0.13
CA TYR A 406 -16.41 13.68 0.43
C TYR A 406 -15.64 14.78 1.19
N LYS A 407 -15.51 15.95 0.55
CA LYS A 407 -14.77 17.13 1.00
C LYS A 407 -15.14 17.53 2.43
N ASP A 408 -16.43 17.63 2.71
CA ASP A 408 -16.93 18.15 3.98
C ASP A 408 -16.70 17.14 5.12
N ALA A 409 -16.86 15.85 4.84
CA ALA A 409 -16.51 14.80 5.79
C ALA A 409 -15.01 14.76 6.09
N ALA A 410 -14.15 14.89 5.07
CA ALA A 410 -12.71 14.92 5.23
C ALA A 410 -12.24 16.12 6.05
N ASN A 411 -12.80 17.32 5.79
CA ASN A 411 -12.42 18.54 6.50
C ASN A 411 -12.98 18.61 7.93
N ARG A 412 -14.26 18.27 8.15
CA ARG A 412 -14.88 18.29 9.49
C ARG A 412 -14.20 17.33 10.48
N LYS A 413 -13.70 16.20 9.97
CA LYS A 413 -13.18 15.08 10.76
C LYS A 413 -11.65 14.93 10.67
N SER A 414 -10.94 16.00 10.32
CA SER A 414 -9.48 16.00 10.30
C SER A 414 -8.91 16.65 11.55
N ASN A 415 -7.91 16.00 12.15
CA ASN A 415 -7.11 16.63 13.21
C ASN A 415 -6.23 17.78 12.67
N GLN A 416 -6.10 17.92 11.34
CA GLN A 416 -5.43 19.05 10.70
C GLN A 416 -6.39 20.20 10.33
N LYS A 417 -7.66 20.15 10.74
CA LYS A 417 -8.67 21.20 10.41
C LYS A 417 -8.25 22.61 10.86
N ASN A 418 -7.33 22.72 11.80
CA ASN A 418 -6.75 23.98 12.28
C ASN A 418 -5.75 24.64 11.30
N LEU A 419 -5.31 23.93 10.26
CA LEU A 419 -4.38 24.44 9.24
C LEU A 419 -5.09 25.18 8.09
N GLY A 420 -6.37 24.86 7.87
CA GLY A 420 -7.17 25.34 6.76
C GLY A 420 -7.86 24.20 6.02
N THR A 421 -8.48 24.53 4.90
CA THR A 421 -9.23 23.57 4.08
C THR A 421 -8.30 22.61 3.34
N ILE A 422 -8.48 21.32 3.58
CA ILE A 422 -7.87 20.22 2.82
C ILE A 422 -8.55 20.16 1.46
N ARG A 423 -7.74 20.22 0.40
CA ARG A 423 -8.21 20.34 -0.99
C ARG A 423 -8.24 19.02 -1.77
N SER A 424 -7.57 17.97 -1.30
CA SER A 424 -7.56 16.68 -2.01
C SER A 424 -7.11 15.55 -1.10
N SER A 425 -7.14 14.34 -1.64
CA SER A 425 -6.42 13.18 -1.10
C SER A 425 -5.19 12.85 -1.96
N ASN A 426 -4.56 11.70 -1.73
CA ASN A 426 -3.39 11.20 -2.44
C ASN A 426 -3.78 10.32 -3.65
N LEU A 427 -2.81 9.61 -4.24
CA LEU A 427 -3.06 8.68 -5.34
C LEU A 427 -4.08 7.57 -5.00
N CYS A 428 -4.08 7.08 -3.75
CA CYS A 428 -4.81 5.89 -3.32
C CYS A 428 -6.01 6.20 -2.40
N THR A 429 -6.37 7.47 -2.24
CA THR A 429 -7.57 7.98 -1.54
C THR A 429 -7.63 7.80 -0.02
N GLU A 430 -6.57 7.28 0.61
CA GLU A 430 -6.54 7.00 2.06
C GLU A 430 -5.99 8.15 2.91
N ILE A 431 -5.33 9.13 2.31
CA ILE A 431 -4.63 10.21 3.02
C ILE A 431 -5.37 11.53 2.86
N MET A 432 -5.68 12.18 4.00
CA MET A 432 -6.39 13.45 4.06
C MET A 432 -5.52 14.47 4.78
N GLU A 433 -4.52 14.99 4.08
CA GLU A 433 -3.53 15.92 4.62
C GLU A 433 -3.63 17.30 3.97
N TYR A 434 -3.36 18.34 4.77
CA TYR A 434 -3.34 19.73 4.34
C TYR A 434 -2.20 19.99 3.35
N THR A 435 -2.44 20.89 2.39
CA THR A 435 -1.43 21.34 1.42
C THR A 435 -1.49 22.87 1.30
N ALA A 436 -0.34 23.48 1.02
CA ALA A 436 -0.20 24.93 0.86
C ALA A 436 0.82 25.24 -0.25
N LYS A 437 1.08 26.53 -0.51
CA LYS A 437 2.11 26.93 -1.48
C LYS A 437 3.50 26.43 -1.07
N ASP A 438 3.81 26.51 0.22
CA ASP A 438 5.07 26.07 0.82
C ASP A 438 4.99 24.66 1.45
N GLU A 439 3.89 23.93 1.25
CA GLU A 439 3.66 22.63 1.87
C GLU A 439 3.12 21.61 0.86
N VAL A 440 3.93 20.58 0.60
CA VAL A 440 3.52 19.37 -0.13
C VAL A 440 3.39 18.26 0.90
N ALA A 441 2.19 17.71 1.10
CA ALA A 441 1.99 16.71 2.14
C ALA A 441 2.64 15.36 1.78
N VAL A 442 2.95 14.52 2.77
CA VAL A 442 3.83 13.34 2.60
C VAL A 442 3.32 12.15 3.40
N CYS A 443 3.07 11.04 2.70
CA CYS A 443 2.53 9.83 3.31
C CYS A 443 3.64 8.87 3.79
N ASN A 444 3.80 8.71 5.10
CA ASN A 444 4.76 7.80 5.73
C ASN A 444 4.05 6.52 6.19
N LEU A 445 4.19 5.43 5.44
CA LEU A 445 3.26 4.29 5.51
C LEU A 445 3.90 2.97 5.99
N ALA A 446 3.15 2.21 6.78
CA ALA A 446 3.42 0.80 7.09
C ALA A 446 2.11 0.04 7.32
N SER A 447 2.12 -1.28 7.10
CA SER A 447 0.95 -2.13 7.30
C SER A 447 1.23 -3.26 8.29
N ILE A 448 0.26 -3.50 9.18
CA ILE A 448 0.27 -4.57 10.18
C ILE A 448 -0.40 -5.82 9.61
N ALA A 449 0.24 -6.98 9.77
CA ALA A 449 -0.30 -8.26 9.30
C ALA A 449 -1.21 -8.88 10.36
N LEU A 450 -2.51 -8.63 10.26
CA LEU A 450 -3.51 -9.05 11.25
C LEU A 450 -3.52 -10.56 11.57
N PRO A 451 -3.25 -11.48 10.63
CA PRO A 451 -3.21 -12.92 10.94
C PRO A 451 -2.20 -13.30 12.02
N MET A 452 -1.15 -12.50 12.22
CA MET A 452 -0.07 -12.76 13.20
C MET A 452 -0.49 -12.52 14.66
N PHE A 453 -1.68 -11.97 14.87
CA PHE A 453 -2.23 -11.65 16.19
C PHE A 453 -3.27 -12.67 16.66
N ILE A 454 -3.56 -13.69 15.85
CA ILE A 454 -4.35 -14.84 16.32
C ILE A 454 -3.49 -15.65 17.28
N SER A 455 -4.04 -15.91 18.46
CA SER A 455 -3.45 -16.73 19.52
C SER A 455 -4.41 -17.87 19.85
N GLU A 456 -3.89 -18.91 20.50
CA GLU A 456 -4.66 -20.10 20.88
C GLU A 456 -4.69 -20.20 22.41
N LYS A 457 -5.86 -20.45 22.97
CA LYS A 457 -6.03 -20.78 24.39
C LYS A 457 -5.60 -22.23 24.65
N GLU A 458 -5.44 -22.61 25.91
CA GLU A 458 -5.06 -23.99 26.29
C GLU A 458 -6.04 -25.06 25.80
N ASN A 459 -7.32 -24.70 25.58
CA ASN A 459 -8.37 -25.59 25.06
C ASN A 459 -8.38 -25.71 23.52
N GLY A 460 -7.43 -25.07 22.81
CA GLY A 460 -7.36 -25.06 21.35
C GLY A 460 -8.19 -23.97 20.66
N GLU A 461 -8.94 -23.16 21.41
CA GLU A 461 -9.76 -22.09 20.87
C GLU A 461 -8.89 -20.91 20.41
N LYS A 462 -9.06 -20.51 19.14
CA LYS A 462 -8.36 -19.36 18.57
C LYS A 462 -9.07 -18.06 18.95
N PHE A 463 -8.31 -17.03 19.27
CA PHE A 463 -8.81 -15.69 19.56
C PHE A 463 -7.86 -14.61 19.05
N PHE A 464 -8.37 -13.39 18.87
CA PHE A 464 -7.56 -12.26 18.45
C PHE A 464 -6.88 -11.56 19.65
N ASN A 465 -5.55 -11.41 19.61
CA ASN A 465 -4.77 -10.86 20.71
C ASN A 465 -4.54 -9.35 20.58
N HIS A 466 -5.49 -8.58 21.09
CA HIS A 466 -5.45 -7.11 21.08
C HIS A 466 -4.25 -6.51 21.83
N LYS A 467 -3.78 -7.13 22.92
CA LYS A 467 -2.60 -6.65 23.66
C LYS A 467 -1.34 -6.71 22.81
N LYS A 468 -1.14 -7.82 22.09
CA LYS A 468 -0.01 -7.99 21.18
C LYS A 468 -0.09 -7.03 19.99
N LEU A 469 -1.30 -6.80 19.47
CA LEU A 469 -1.54 -5.79 18.43
C LEU A 469 -1.12 -4.40 18.93
N PHE A 470 -1.56 -4.01 20.13
CA PHE A 470 -1.19 -2.76 20.76
C PHE A 470 0.34 -2.57 20.86
N ASP A 471 1.06 -3.58 21.36
CA ASP A 471 2.52 -3.52 21.52
C ASP A 471 3.25 -3.34 20.17
N VAL A 472 2.82 -4.08 19.14
CA VAL A 472 3.39 -3.96 17.79
C VAL A 472 3.04 -2.61 17.18
N THR A 473 1.78 -2.18 17.25
CA THR A 473 1.36 -0.88 16.69
C THR A 473 2.18 0.26 17.29
N LYS A 474 2.41 0.28 18.62
CA LYS A 474 3.26 1.30 19.25
C LYS A 474 4.66 1.36 18.64
N LYS A 475 5.28 0.20 18.41
CA LYS A 475 6.62 0.10 17.82
C LYS A 475 6.61 0.59 16.37
N VAL A 476 5.60 0.23 15.57
CA VAL A 476 5.48 0.69 14.19
C VAL A 476 5.28 2.22 14.12
N THR A 477 4.47 2.81 15.01
CA THR A 477 4.32 4.28 15.11
C THR A 477 5.67 4.97 15.34
N ARG A 478 6.53 4.44 16.22
CA ARG A 478 7.87 4.99 16.47
C ARG A 478 8.78 4.88 15.25
N ASN A 479 8.73 3.74 14.54
CA ASN A 479 9.49 3.58 13.31
C ASN A 479 9.06 4.63 12.27
N LEU A 480 7.75 4.85 12.10
CA LEU A 480 7.23 5.85 11.15
C LEU A 480 7.60 7.29 11.55
N ASP A 481 7.56 7.65 12.84
CA ASP A 481 8.05 8.96 13.29
C ASP A 481 9.55 9.14 12.99
N THR A 482 10.34 8.06 13.12
CA THR A 482 11.78 8.09 12.82
C THR A 482 12.03 8.20 11.31
N VAL A 483 11.19 7.56 10.48
CA VAL A 483 11.26 7.68 9.01
C VAL A 483 11.15 9.13 8.57
N ILE A 484 10.32 9.95 9.22
CA ILE A 484 10.18 11.39 8.90
C ILE A 484 11.54 12.11 8.99
N ASP A 485 12.31 11.82 10.05
CA ASP A 485 13.61 12.48 10.28
C ASP A 485 14.70 11.96 9.32
N MET A 486 14.61 10.68 8.92
CA MET A 486 15.62 10.00 8.09
C MET A 486 15.35 10.10 6.58
N ASN A 487 14.16 10.56 6.18
CA ASN A 487 13.73 10.58 4.78
C ASN A 487 14.48 11.62 3.94
N PHE A 488 14.81 11.27 2.71
CA PHE A 488 15.20 12.23 1.68
C PHE A 488 13.96 12.82 1.00
N TYR A 489 13.79 14.14 1.06
CA TYR A 489 12.66 14.84 0.45
C TYR A 489 13.02 15.36 -0.96
N PRO A 490 12.26 14.99 -2.01
CA PRO A 490 12.54 15.45 -3.38
C PRO A 490 12.36 16.96 -3.61
N VAL A 491 11.52 17.60 -2.78
CA VAL A 491 11.17 19.03 -2.84
C VAL A 491 11.13 19.60 -1.42
N LYS A 492 11.43 20.89 -1.25
CA LYS A 492 11.62 21.51 0.07
C LYS A 492 10.30 21.67 0.84
N GLU A 493 9.23 21.89 0.09
CA GLU A 493 7.86 22.01 0.55
C GLU A 493 7.38 20.70 1.20
N ALA A 494 7.88 19.56 0.72
CA ALA A 494 7.60 18.25 1.30
C ALA A 494 8.30 18.06 2.66
N GLU A 495 9.55 18.49 2.75
CA GLU A 495 10.27 18.52 4.02
C GLU A 495 9.58 19.45 5.03
N ASN A 496 9.21 20.66 4.59
CA ASN A 496 8.53 21.64 5.43
C ASN A 496 7.23 21.08 6.03
N SER A 497 6.34 20.55 5.20
CA SER A 497 5.07 19.95 5.65
C SER A 497 5.30 18.80 6.63
N ASN A 498 6.17 17.84 6.28
CA ASN A 498 6.36 16.65 7.08
C ASN A 498 7.02 16.95 8.44
N PHE A 499 7.96 17.91 8.51
CA PHE A 499 8.54 18.33 9.79
C PHE A 499 7.57 19.13 10.67
N ARG A 500 6.68 19.95 10.07
CA ARG A 500 5.70 20.76 10.81
C ARG A 500 4.57 19.92 11.41
N HIS A 501 4.06 18.95 10.65
CA HIS A 501 2.82 18.23 11.01
C HIS A 501 3.06 16.77 11.37
N ARG A 502 4.19 16.20 10.93
CA ARG A 502 4.63 14.84 11.22
C ARG A 502 3.57 13.73 11.05
N PRO A 503 2.75 13.74 9.98
CA PRO A 503 1.74 12.71 9.79
C PRO A 503 2.36 11.33 9.51
N VAL A 504 1.69 10.28 9.97
CA VAL A 504 2.01 8.88 9.66
C VAL A 504 0.74 8.14 9.30
N GLY A 505 0.86 7.08 8.49
CA GLY A 505 -0.27 6.26 8.05
C GLY A 505 -0.04 4.79 8.38
N LEU A 506 -0.62 4.34 9.49
CA LEU A 506 -0.72 2.92 9.83
C LEU A 506 -1.90 2.29 9.10
N GLY A 507 -1.63 1.23 8.36
CA GLY A 507 -2.64 0.39 7.74
C GLY A 507 -2.60 -1.06 8.25
N ILE A 508 -3.43 -1.89 7.64
CA ILE A 508 -3.52 -3.32 7.90
C ILE A 508 -3.40 -4.09 6.59
N GLN A 509 -3.20 -5.40 6.72
CA GLN A 509 -3.35 -6.38 5.64
C GLN A 509 -3.82 -7.71 6.23
N GLY A 510 -4.47 -8.53 5.41
CA GLY A 510 -4.96 -9.84 5.82
C GLY A 510 -6.16 -9.80 6.76
N LEU A 511 -7.06 -8.83 6.64
CA LEU A 511 -8.31 -8.83 7.41
C LEU A 511 -9.15 -10.07 7.08
N ALA A 512 -9.34 -10.37 5.78
CA ALA A 512 -10.06 -11.57 5.35
C ALA A 512 -9.40 -12.86 5.84
N ASP A 513 -8.07 -12.98 5.76
CA ASP A 513 -7.35 -14.13 6.35
C ASP A 513 -7.66 -14.26 7.85
N THR A 514 -7.69 -13.15 8.57
CA THR A 514 -7.93 -13.13 10.02
C THR A 514 -9.33 -13.63 10.36
N PHE A 515 -10.35 -13.14 9.65
CA PHE A 515 -11.72 -13.59 9.81
C PHE A 515 -11.87 -15.08 9.49
N ILE A 516 -11.31 -15.54 8.38
CA ILE A 516 -11.34 -16.95 8.00
C ILE A 516 -10.67 -17.83 9.05
N MET A 517 -9.48 -17.45 9.54
CA MET A 517 -8.74 -18.20 10.55
C MET A 517 -9.45 -18.26 11.92
N LEU A 518 -10.34 -17.30 12.21
CA LEU A 518 -11.22 -17.26 13.37
C LEU A 518 -12.62 -17.84 13.10
N ARG A 519 -12.86 -18.36 11.88
CA ARG A 519 -14.16 -18.91 11.44
C ARG A 519 -15.30 -17.90 11.47
N LEU A 520 -15.01 -16.65 11.11
CA LEU A 520 -15.99 -15.56 11.04
C LEU A 520 -16.30 -15.25 9.56
N PRO A 521 -17.54 -15.40 9.08
CA PRO A 521 -17.95 -14.85 7.80
C PRO A 521 -17.73 -13.35 7.77
N PHE A 522 -17.28 -12.81 6.63
CA PHE A 522 -16.83 -11.42 6.53
C PHE A 522 -17.89 -10.40 6.98
N THR A 523 -19.16 -10.65 6.65
CA THR A 523 -20.30 -9.77 6.96
C THR A 523 -21.09 -10.22 8.21
N SER A 524 -20.51 -11.07 9.06
CA SER A 524 -21.13 -11.46 10.34
C SER A 524 -21.03 -10.35 11.38
N ASP A 525 -21.97 -10.32 12.34
CA ASP A 525 -21.95 -9.35 13.45
C ASP A 525 -20.67 -9.49 14.30
N GLU A 526 -20.15 -10.71 14.45
CA GLU A 526 -18.89 -11.00 15.13
C GLU A 526 -17.69 -10.42 14.38
N ALA A 527 -17.66 -10.54 13.04
CA ALA A 527 -16.61 -9.93 12.21
C ALA A 527 -16.69 -8.40 12.28
N LYS A 528 -17.89 -7.82 12.26
CA LYS A 528 -18.11 -6.37 12.42
C LYS A 528 -17.60 -5.87 13.77
N LYS A 529 -17.91 -6.57 14.85
CA LYS A 529 -17.40 -6.26 16.19
C LYS A 529 -15.88 -6.36 16.25
N LEU A 530 -15.30 -7.43 15.74
CA LEU A 530 -13.84 -7.61 15.73
C LEU A 530 -13.15 -6.54 14.88
N ASN A 531 -13.73 -6.14 13.74
CA ASN A 531 -13.24 -5.04 12.92
C ASN A 531 -13.13 -3.74 13.75
N GLN A 532 -14.20 -3.38 14.48
CA GLN A 532 -14.19 -2.22 15.38
C GLN A 532 -13.10 -2.34 16.44
N GLU A 533 -13.00 -3.48 17.13
CA GLU A 533 -12.02 -3.70 18.20
C GLU A 533 -10.56 -3.66 17.71
N ILE A 534 -10.28 -4.16 16.49
CA ILE A 534 -8.96 -4.10 15.85
C ILE A 534 -8.56 -2.63 15.62
N PHE A 535 -9.43 -1.86 14.97
CA PHE A 535 -9.12 -0.45 14.65
C PHE A 535 -9.11 0.43 15.90
N GLU A 536 -9.96 0.17 16.88
CA GLU A 536 -9.92 0.82 18.19
C GLU A 536 -8.56 0.59 18.86
N THR A 537 -8.09 -0.66 18.88
CA THR A 537 -6.79 -1.04 19.43
C THR A 537 -5.63 -0.34 18.74
N MET A 538 -5.65 -0.33 17.40
CA MET A 538 -4.60 0.33 16.61
C MET A 538 -4.56 1.83 16.86
N TYR A 539 -5.72 2.49 16.87
CA TYR A 539 -5.79 3.93 17.11
C TYR A 539 -5.34 4.27 18.53
N PHE A 540 -5.80 3.54 19.53
CA PHE A 540 -5.39 3.72 20.93
C PHE A 540 -3.88 3.56 21.10
N ALA A 541 -3.30 2.51 20.50
CA ALA A 541 -1.87 2.24 20.53
C ALA A 541 -1.05 3.35 19.84
N ALA A 542 -1.50 3.79 18.66
CA ALA A 542 -0.82 4.82 17.89
C ALA A 542 -0.82 6.17 18.62
N VAL A 543 -1.96 6.60 19.17
CA VAL A 543 -2.07 7.83 19.96
C VAL A 543 -1.22 7.72 21.22
N THR A 544 -1.24 6.57 21.91
CA THR A 544 -0.39 6.32 23.09
C THR A 544 1.09 6.46 22.75
N SER A 545 1.55 5.84 21.66
CA SER A 545 2.94 5.91 21.23
C SER A 545 3.33 7.34 20.86
N SER A 546 2.48 8.05 20.10
CA SER A 546 2.72 9.42 19.70
C SER A 546 2.78 10.39 20.89
N MET A 547 1.93 10.19 21.90
CA MET A 547 1.99 10.92 23.17
C MET A 547 3.28 10.63 23.95
N GLU A 548 3.69 9.37 24.03
CA GLU A 548 4.96 9.00 24.68
C GLU A 548 6.17 9.64 24.00
N ILE A 549 6.18 9.69 22.66
CA ILE A 549 7.24 10.38 21.91
C ILE A 549 7.20 11.89 22.20
N ALA A 550 6.02 12.52 22.20
CA ALA A 550 5.89 13.94 22.50
C ALA A 550 6.34 14.29 23.92
N LYS A 551 6.08 13.40 24.89
CA LYS A 551 6.54 13.54 26.28
C LYS A 551 8.07 13.45 26.39
N ALA A 552 8.71 12.59 25.59
CA ALA A 552 10.16 12.43 25.58
C ALA A 552 10.89 13.51 24.74
N LYS A 553 10.22 14.00 23.70
CA LYS A 553 10.67 15.07 22.81
C LYS A 553 9.76 16.28 23.03
N GLU A 554 8.96 16.59 22.02
CA GLU A 554 7.97 17.67 22.01
C GLU A 554 6.83 17.29 21.06
N PRO A 555 5.63 17.88 21.21
CA PRO A 555 4.55 17.75 20.23
C PRO A 555 4.97 18.23 18.83
N TYR A 556 4.24 17.86 17.79
CA TYR A 556 4.46 18.49 16.47
C TYR A 556 4.14 19.99 16.52
N SER A 557 4.78 20.77 15.65
CA SER A 557 4.80 22.23 15.70
C SER A 557 3.40 22.87 15.66
N THR A 558 2.46 22.26 14.94
CA THR A 558 1.09 22.76 14.80
C THR A 558 0.06 22.01 15.64
N PHE A 559 0.48 21.40 16.77
CA PHE A 559 -0.42 20.69 17.67
C PHE A 559 -1.43 21.62 18.35
N LYS A 560 -0.99 22.80 18.80
CA LYS A 560 -1.88 23.76 19.46
C LYS A 560 -2.98 24.22 18.51
N GLY A 561 -4.23 24.12 18.97
CA GLY A 561 -5.42 24.47 18.18
C GLY A 561 -5.96 23.33 17.32
N SER A 562 -5.29 22.17 17.30
CA SER A 562 -5.86 20.95 16.70
C SER A 562 -6.94 20.33 17.61
N PRO A 563 -7.90 19.56 17.06
CA PRO A 563 -8.85 18.77 17.83
C PRO A 563 -8.22 17.97 18.97
N MET A 564 -7.14 17.24 18.70
CA MET A 564 -6.47 16.44 19.73
C MET A 564 -5.89 17.28 20.88
N SER A 565 -5.55 18.56 20.63
CA SER A 565 -5.12 19.47 21.70
C SER A 565 -6.23 19.89 22.66
N GLU A 566 -7.48 19.82 22.20
CA GLU A 566 -8.69 20.05 22.99
C GLU A 566 -9.24 18.73 23.57
N GLY A 567 -8.54 17.62 23.33
CA GLY A 567 -8.99 16.30 23.72
C GLY A 567 -10.15 15.81 22.87
N GLU A 568 -10.28 16.22 21.61
CA GLU A 568 -11.23 15.67 20.63
C GLU A 568 -10.51 14.61 19.79
N PHE A 569 -10.91 13.34 19.93
CA PHE A 569 -10.34 12.21 19.17
C PHE A 569 -11.17 11.89 17.92
N GLN A 570 -10.64 11.03 17.04
CA GLN A 570 -11.27 10.73 15.76
C GLN A 570 -12.73 10.32 15.92
N PHE A 571 -13.02 9.34 16.77
CA PHE A 571 -14.39 8.85 16.99
C PHE A 571 -15.33 9.92 17.56
N ASN A 572 -14.83 10.90 18.33
CA ASN A 572 -15.64 12.03 18.81
C ASN A 572 -16.13 12.90 17.65
N MET A 573 -15.30 13.11 16.62
CA MET A 573 -15.68 13.82 15.39
C MET A 573 -16.71 13.04 14.54
N TRP A 574 -16.93 11.75 14.83
CA TRP A 574 -18.02 10.94 14.27
C TRP A 574 -19.25 10.90 15.17
N GLY A 575 -19.27 11.64 16.28
CA GLY A 575 -20.37 11.66 17.24
C GLY A 575 -20.39 10.48 18.23
N ILE A 576 -19.37 9.61 18.20
CA ILE A 576 -19.25 8.45 19.08
C ILE A 576 -18.69 8.90 20.43
N LYS A 577 -19.32 8.46 21.51
CA LYS A 577 -18.88 8.71 22.89
C LYS A 577 -18.03 7.58 23.43
N ASP A 578 -17.26 7.87 24.47
CA ASP A 578 -16.31 6.92 25.08
C ASP A 578 -17.01 5.65 25.63
N ASP A 579 -18.27 5.74 26.04
CA ASP A 579 -19.09 4.62 26.56
C ASP A 579 -19.68 3.72 25.47
N GLU A 580 -19.58 4.12 24.19
CA GLU A 580 -20.00 3.33 23.02
C GLU A 580 -18.84 2.48 22.43
N LEU A 581 -17.62 2.63 22.97
CA LEU A 581 -16.43 1.87 22.55
C LEU A 581 -16.39 0.49 23.22
N SER A 582 -15.47 -0.38 22.79
CA SER A 582 -15.41 -1.78 23.25
C SER A 582 -15.13 -1.98 24.74
N GLY A 583 -14.68 -0.93 25.44
CA GLY A 583 -14.26 -1.00 26.84
C GLY A 583 -12.90 -1.65 27.06
N ASN A 584 -12.21 -2.04 25.98
CA ASN A 584 -10.88 -2.68 26.04
C ASN A 584 -9.76 -1.71 26.48
N TRP A 585 -9.96 -0.40 26.30
CA TRP A 585 -8.92 0.61 26.47
C TRP A 585 -9.40 1.81 27.29
N ASP A 586 -8.51 2.36 28.13
CA ASP A 586 -8.79 3.51 29.00
C ASP A 586 -8.58 4.84 28.25
N TRP A 587 -9.58 5.20 27.44
CA TRP A 587 -9.61 6.43 26.64
C TRP A 587 -9.57 7.70 27.50
N ALA A 588 -10.24 7.69 28.66
CA ALA A 588 -10.27 8.83 29.57
C ALA A 588 -8.87 9.16 30.13
N LYS A 589 -8.09 8.14 30.49
CA LYS A 589 -6.70 8.33 30.92
C LYS A 589 -5.82 8.79 29.77
N LEU A 590 -5.95 8.19 28.58
CA LEU A 590 -5.18 8.61 27.41
C LEU A 590 -5.46 10.07 27.04
N ARG A 591 -6.72 10.49 27.04
CA ARG A 591 -7.14 11.89 26.79
C ARG A 591 -6.46 12.86 27.74
N LYS A 592 -6.44 12.57 29.04
CA LYS A 592 -5.72 13.38 30.05
C LYS A 592 -4.21 13.46 29.76
N GLN A 593 -3.59 12.37 29.31
CA GLN A 593 -2.17 12.37 28.95
C GLN A 593 -1.90 13.18 27.69
N VAL A 594 -2.74 13.03 26.65
CA VAL A 594 -2.64 13.78 25.40
C VAL A 594 -2.80 15.28 25.63
N MET A 595 -3.80 15.71 26.40
CA MET A 595 -3.97 17.14 26.70
C MET A 595 -2.80 17.72 27.52
N LYS A 596 -2.15 16.89 28.36
CA LYS A 596 -1.02 17.31 29.20
C LYS A 596 0.31 17.36 28.43
N HIS A 597 0.57 16.38 27.58
CA HIS A 597 1.88 16.16 26.96
C HIS A 597 1.89 16.41 25.45
N GLY A 598 0.72 16.53 24.83
CA GLY A 598 0.54 16.55 23.38
C GLY A 598 0.80 15.20 22.72
N VAL A 599 0.83 15.21 21.38
CA VAL A 599 1.21 14.07 20.55
C VAL A 599 2.25 14.50 19.51
N ARG A 600 3.09 13.57 19.05
CA ARG A 600 4.19 13.84 18.12
C ARG A 600 3.73 13.89 16.66
N ASN A 601 2.59 13.30 16.33
CA ASN A 601 2.12 13.11 14.95
C ASN A 601 0.69 13.63 14.81
N SER A 602 0.42 14.44 13.77
CA SER A 602 -0.90 15.02 13.56
C SER A 602 -1.96 14.01 13.10
N LEU A 603 -1.56 12.99 12.36
CA LEU A 603 -2.39 11.89 11.84
C LEU A 603 -1.65 10.56 12.02
N LEU A 604 -2.38 9.45 12.15
CA LEU A 604 -1.83 8.19 12.65
C LEU A 604 -2.24 6.92 11.86
N VAL A 605 -3.50 6.82 11.44
CA VAL A 605 -4.09 5.61 10.86
C VAL A 605 -4.68 5.95 9.49
N ALA A 606 -4.25 5.23 8.47
CA ALA A 606 -4.67 5.40 7.08
C ALA A 606 -4.46 4.06 6.33
N PRO A 607 -5.46 3.15 6.34
CA PRO A 607 -5.35 1.86 5.68
C PRO A 607 -5.19 2.02 4.17
N MET A 608 -4.01 1.66 3.66
CA MET A 608 -3.64 1.79 2.25
C MET A 608 -3.82 0.49 1.48
N PRO A 609 -3.89 0.56 0.13
CA PRO A 609 -3.69 -0.62 -0.71
C PRO A 609 -2.33 -1.27 -0.42
N THR A 610 -2.33 -2.59 -0.26
CA THR A 610 -1.14 -3.36 0.14
C THR A 610 -0.67 -4.33 -0.92
N ALA A 611 -1.20 -4.27 -2.15
CA ALA A 611 -0.95 -5.16 -3.30
C ALA A 611 0.39 -5.89 -3.32
N SER A 612 1.52 -5.18 -3.27
CA SER A 612 2.85 -5.81 -3.29
C SER A 612 3.27 -6.39 -1.93
N THR A 613 2.96 -5.69 -0.84
CA THR A 613 3.41 -6.07 0.51
C THR A 613 2.59 -7.21 1.12
N SER A 614 1.27 -7.24 0.87
CA SER A 614 0.40 -8.37 1.21
C SER A 614 0.80 -9.62 0.44
N GLN A 615 1.13 -9.49 -0.84
CA GLN A 615 1.68 -10.58 -1.63
C GLN A 615 3.01 -11.12 -1.07
N ILE A 616 3.92 -10.24 -0.63
CA ILE A 616 5.19 -10.65 0.00
C ILE A 616 4.92 -11.44 1.28
N LEU A 617 4.00 -10.97 2.13
CA LEU A 617 3.72 -11.65 3.39
C LEU A 617 2.85 -12.89 3.23
N GLY A 618 2.12 -13.01 2.12
CA GLY A 618 1.21 -14.12 1.80
C GLY A 618 -0.22 -13.91 2.32
N ASN A 619 -0.66 -12.66 2.45
CA ASN A 619 -1.97 -12.25 2.96
C ASN A 619 -2.85 -11.68 1.85
N ASN A 620 -4.17 -11.61 2.09
CA ASN A 620 -5.10 -10.83 1.31
C ASN A 620 -4.84 -9.32 1.48
N GLU A 621 -5.25 -8.55 0.48
CA GLU A 621 -5.02 -7.12 0.44
C GLU A 621 -5.83 -6.36 1.51
N ALA A 622 -5.12 -5.51 2.26
CA ALA A 622 -5.68 -4.49 3.13
C ALA A 622 -6.80 -5.01 4.05
N PHE A 623 -7.96 -4.37 3.96
CA PHE A 623 -9.20 -4.71 4.63
C PHE A 623 -10.22 -5.34 3.66
N GLU A 624 -9.79 -5.79 2.48
CA GLU A 624 -10.69 -6.29 1.44
C GLU A 624 -11.12 -7.74 1.72
N PRO A 625 -12.35 -8.13 1.36
CA PRO A 625 -12.73 -9.54 1.21
C PRO A 625 -11.88 -10.23 0.13
N TYR A 626 -11.91 -11.56 0.09
CA TYR A 626 -11.35 -12.29 -1.05
C TYR A 626 -12.18 -11.98 -2.31
N THR A 627 -11.51 -11.49 -3.36
CA THR A 627 -12.16 -11.21 -4.65
C THR A 627 -12.57 -12.49 -5.38
N SER A 628 -11.84 -13.57 -5.16
CA SER A 628 -12.12 -14.91 -5.68
C SER A 628 -11.40 -15.97 -4.85
N ASN A 629 -11.98 -17.16 -4.72
CA ASN A 629 -11.30 -18.31 -4.12
C ASN A 629 -10.36 -19.05 -5.09
N ILE A 630 -10.40 -18.73 -6.40
CA ILE A 630 -9.44 -19.25 -7.37
C ILE A 630 -9.06 -18.15 -8.36
N TYR A 631 -7.76 -17.88 -8.51
CA TYR A 631 -7.28 -16.82 -9.38
C TYR A 631 -5.97 -17.20 -10.04
N THR A 632 -5.73 -16.62 -11.21
CA THR A 632 -4.51 -16.83 -11.98
C THR A 632 -3.47 -15.79 -11.61
N ARG A 633 -2.28 -16.22 -11.17
CA ARG A 633 -1.12 -15.36 -10.97
C ARG A 633 -0.13 -15.48 -12.12
N ARG A 634 0.26 -14.34 -12.67
CA ARG A 634 1.32 -14.24 -13.67
C ARG A 634 2.66 -13.99 -13.00
N VAL A 635 3.64 -14.84 -13.29
CA VAL A 635 5.06 -14.63 -12.98
C VAL A 635 5.87 -14.75 -14.28
N LEU A 636 7.17 -14.44 -14.23
CA LEU A 636 8.03 -14.50 -15.42
C LEU A 636 8.08 -15.90 -16.07
N SER A 637 7.90 -16.96 -15.27
CA SER A 637 7.90 -18.34 -15.73
C SER A 637 6.54 -18.84 -16.24
N GLY A 638 5.48 -18.01 -16.21
CA GLY A 638 4.16 -18.35 -16.74
C GLY A 638 2.99 -17.97 -15.86
N GLU A 639 1.84 -18.55 -16.15
CA GLU A 639 0.59 -18.37 -15.40
C GLU A 639 0.34 -19.55 -14.47
N PHE A 640 0.02 -19.27 -13.21
CA PHE A 640 -0.22 -20.26 -12.18
C PHE A 640 -1.61 -20.09 -11.60
N ILE A 641 -2.38 -21.18 -11.53
CA ILE A 641 -3.66 -21.20 -10.82
C ILE A 641 -3.37 -21.28 -9.33
N VAL A 642 -3.92 -20.34 -8.57
CA VAL A 642 -3.80 -20.25 -7.12
C VAL A 642 -5.19 -20.35 -6.52
N VAL A 643 -5.35 -21.27 -5.57
CA VAL A 643 -6.57 -21.43 -4.78
C VAL A 643 -6.38 -20.69 -3.45
N ASN A 644 -7.45 -20.15 -2.88
CA ASN A 644 -7.46 -19.66 -1.52
C ASN A 644 -6.95 -20.77 -0.59
N LYS A 645 -5.78 -20.52 0.04
CA LYS A 645 -5.08 -21.51 0.85
C LYS A 645 -5.94 -22.06 1.99
N HIS A 646 -6.77 -21.20 2.59
CA HIS A 646 -7.61 -21.58 3.73
C HIS A 646 -8.75 -22.49 3.28
N LEU A 647 -9.45 -22.13 2.19
CA LEU A 647 -10.49 -22.98 1.60
C LEU A 647 -9.91 -24.33 1.19
N LEU A 648 -8.74 -24.32 0.54
CA LEU A 648 -8.10 -25.54 0.09
C LEU A 648 -7.73 -26.46 1.26
N GLU A 649 -7.21 -25.91 2.36
CA GLU A 649 -6.95 -26.67 3.59
C GLU A 649 -8.24 -27.32 4.12
N ASP A 650 -9.34 -26.56 4.24
CA ASP A 650 -10.64 -27.11 4.70
C ASP A 650 -11.19 -28.20 3.77
N LEU A 651 -11.15 -28.00 2.45
CA LEU A 651 -11.66 -28.99 1.48
C LEU A 651 -10.82 -30.26 1.47
N VAL A 652 -9.50 -30.16 1.67
CA VAL A 652 -8.62 -31.33 1.81
C VAL A 652 -8.93 -32.08 3.10
N GLU A 653 -9.13 -31.39 4.22
CA GLU A 653 -9.50 -32.01 5.51
C GLU A 653 -10.85 -32.73 5.44
N LEU A 654 -11.80 -32.20 4.67
CA LEU A 654 -13.09 -32.83 4.40
C LEU A 654 -13.04 -33.94 3.33
N ASN A 655 -11.89 -34.18 2.71
CA ASN A 655 -11.71 -35.10 1.56
C ASN A 655 -12.64 -34.74 0.37
N LEU A 656 -12.93 -33.46 0.18
CA LEU A 656 -13.74 -32.93 -0.92
C LEU A 656 -12.89 -32.37 -2.07
N TRP A 657 -11.58 -32.24 -1.88
CA TRP A 657 -10.69 -31.67 -2.89
C TRP A 657 -10.21 -32.70 -3.92
N ASP A 658 -10.65 -32.53 -5.16
CA ASP A 658 -10.16 -33.25 -6.33
C ASP A 658 -10.09 -32.33 -7.57
N ASN A 659 -9.77 -32.91 -8.74
CA ASN A 659 -9.72 -32.13 -9.98
C ASN A 659 -11.09 -31.65 -10.44
N ASP A 660 -12.16 -32.41 -10.17
CA ASP A 660 -13.51 -32.06 -10.60
C ASP A 660 -14.03 -30.87 -9.79
N MET A 661 -13.83 -30.88 -8.46
CA MET A 661 -14.10 -29.76 -7.56
C MET A 661 -13.36 -28.50 -8.00
N LYS A 662 -12.05 -28.62 -8.29
CA LYS A 662 -11.25 -27.50 -8.77
C LYS A 662 -11.82 -26.94 -10.08
N GLU A 663 -12.13 -27.78 -11.05
CA GLU A 663 -12.70 -27.35 -12.33
C GLU A 663 -14.10 -26.74 -12.19
N ASP A 664 -14.90 -27.21 -11.24
CA ASP A 664 -16.22 -26.67 -10.94
C ASP A 664 -16.11 -25.26 -10.33
N ILE A 665 -15.23 -25.06 -9.36
CA ILE A 665 -14.94 -23.75 -8.78
C ILE A 665 -14.39 -22.79 -9.84
N MET A 666 -13.51 -23.27 -10.74
CA MET A 666 -13.03 -22.46 -11.87
C MET A 666 -14.16 -22.05 -12.81
N ARG A 667 -15.08 -22.96 -13.15
CA ARG A 667 -16.26 -22.67 -13.98
C ARG A 667 -17.19 -21.65 -13.34
N ALA A 668 -17.25 -21.62 -12.02
CA ALA A 668 -18.01 -20.65 -11.24
C ALA A 668 -17.21 -19.38 -10.88
N ASN A 669 -16.08 -19.12 -11.56
CA ASN A 669 -15.20 -17.96 -11.33
C ASN A 669 -14.74 -17.80 -9.86
N GLY A 670 -14.55 -18.91 -9.15
CA GLY A 670 -14.10 -18.93 -7.75
C GLY A 670 -15.21 -18.95 -6.71
N SER A 671 -16.48 -18.98 -7.12
CA SER A 671 -17.58 -19.24 -6.21
C SER A 671 -17.62 -20.70 -5.78
N ILE A 672 -18.05 -20.94 -4.54
CA ILE A 672 -18.39 -22.26 -4.01
C ILE A 672 -19.87 -22.38 -3.61
N GLN A 673 -20.69 -21.36 -3.86
CA GLN A 673 -22.04 -21.28 -3.30
C GLN A 673 -22.98 -22.35 -3.86
N HIS A 674 -22.76 -22.76 -5.11
CA HIS A 674 -23.55 -23.78 -5.82
C HIS A 674 -23.18 -25.22 -5.44
N VAL A 675 -22.05 -25.43 -4.74
CA VAL A 675 -21.53 -26.77 -4.43
C VAL A 675 -22.17 -27.31 -3.15
N GLU A 676 -23.29 -28.04 -3.29
CA GLU A 676 -24.06 -28.57 -2.14
C GLU A 676 -23.27 -29.53 -1.23
N ALA A 677 -22.23 -30.19 -1.76
CA ALA A 677 -21.34 -31.05 -0.99
C ALA A 677 -20.51 -30.27 0.05
N ILE A 678 -20.33 -28.96 -0.13
CA ILE A 678 -19.63 -28.11 0.83
C ILE A 678 -20.63 -27.64 1.91
N PRO A 679 -20.32 -27.84 3.21
CA PRO A 679 -21.17 -27.39 4.31
C PRO A 679 -21.56 -25.91 4.19
N ALA A 680 -22.80 -25.58 4.56
CA ALA A 680 -23.33 -24.22 4.46
C ALA A 680 -22.46 -23.19 5.21
N GLU A 681 -21.90 -23.56 6.36
CA GLU A 681 -21.00 -22.71 7.15
C GLU A 681 -19.72 -22.34 6.39
N LEU A 682 -19.13 -23.27 5.63
CA LEU A 682 -17.96 -22.98 4.80
C LEU A 682 -18.34 -22.17 3.57
N ARG A 683 -19.50 -22.43 2.96
CA ARG A 683 -20.02 -21.59 1.87
C ARG A 683 -20.21 -20.14 2.33
N GLU A 684 -20.73 -19.93 3.53
CA GLU A 684 -20.85 -18.60 4.12
C GLU A 684 -19.48 -17.96 4.42
N LEU A 685 -18.55 -18.73 5.00
CA LEU A 685 -17.20 -18.27 5.35
C LEU A 685 -16.38 -17.81 4.13
N TYR A 686 -16.53 -18.50 3.00
CA TYR A 686 -15.75 -18.27 1.77
C TYR A 686 -16.55 -17.58 0.67
N LYS A 687 -17.59 -16.81 1.02
CA LYS A 687 -18.17 -15.87 0.06
C LYS A 687 -17.09 -14.98 -0.55
N THR A 688 -17.22 -14.74 -1.85
CA THR A 688 -16.39 -13.76 -2.56
C THR A 688 -17.00 -12.37 -2.42
N VAL A 689 -16.23 -11.31 -2.69
CA VAL A 689 -16.74 -9.92 -2.67
C VAL A 689 -17.99 -9.72 -3.54
N TRP A 690 -18.14 -10.50 -4.62
CA TRP A 690 -19.28 -10.43 -5.56
C TRP A 690 -20.57 -11.03 -5.01
N GLU A 691 -20.47 -11.77 -3.92
CA GLU A 691 -21.57 -12.49 -3.25
C GLU A 691 -21.97 -11.81 -1.93
N MET A 692 -21.29 -10.71 -1.58
CA MET A 692 -21.53 -9.91 -0.39
C MET A 692 -22.31 -8.65 -0.75
N SER A 693 -23.11 -8.18 0.20
CA SER A 693 -23.76 -6.87 0.11
C SER A 693 -22.69 -5.77 0.18
N MET A 694 -22.56 -4.94 -0.85
CA MET A 694 -21.66 -3.78 -0.81
C MET A 694 -22.05 -2.77 0.27
N LYS A 695 -23.33 -2.75 0.69
CA LYS A 695 -23.76 -1.96 1.84
C LYS A 695 -23.08 -2.44 3.12
N ASP A 696 -23.00 -3.75 3.32
CA ASP A 696 -22.38 -4.34 4.52
C ASP A 696 -20.86 -4.14 4.54
N ILE A 697 -20.24 -3.94 3.37
CA ILE A 697 -18.82 -3.56 3.26
C ILE A 697 -18.59 -2.08 3.58
N ILE A 698 -19.59 -1.23 3.31
CA ILE A 698 -19.56 0.21 3.65
C ILE A 698 -19.85 0.43 5.14
N ASP A 699 -20.78 -0.34 5.71
CA ASP A 699 -21.24 -0.29 7.11
C ASP A 699 -20.25 -0.94 8.10
#